data_AF-A0A7X4E932-F1
#
_entry.id   AF-A0A7X4E932-F1
#
_cell.length_a   1.000
_cell.length_b   1.000
_cell.length_c   1.000
_cell.angle_alpha   90.00
_cell.angle_beta   90.00
_cell.angle_gamma   90.00
#
_symmetry.space_group_name_H-M   'P 1'
#
loop_
_entity.id
_entity.type
_entity.pdbx_description
1 polymer ?
#
loop_
_entity_poly.entity_id
_entity_poly.type
_entity_poly.pdbx_seq_one_letter_code
_entity_poly.pdbx_strand_id
1 'polypeptide(L)'
;MRLRWSDMRDDWGRQHPRTFRVCSAYVLGAVSVTLLWPAFIILGPDSGLTRSYWHLDDAVVEERITTVDLAFIDEQNLPTRHYRVLWEGVWFSPRAESVDFLAGADDGVTLRIDGETILERNPALGMHTTARAVELAPGPHRLEIEHWQVGGGHSLNVQWAPPGGAAALLSPTRLFPADPGAFGYWLHYTATRLPSLLLLIWATGPVVVAALAAWRILFRQIKTLSRHEVWRRLRTALLPAALGPSQLLLFGPWTVHDTNRTEFLVGFWDLAPGWLWLLGPMVGALTAFSILLPHRWFARYVAGLCAVGVLLWAQGNLLLAEYGLLDGEGLDLASHAWRTPVEAGLWIGVLILAIAFAGVVTRAAPVASGMLVTLQAVVLLVPTSGEATVPGIANGSSDRAETGWQLPPPEIFELSSTRNLIYIVLDSFPSHTFAEILDADRSAFDRDWRGFTFFANHLGTRHTTRHSIPAMLTGIPFGFETFSEYLARHPSVFHVLGQQGWRLRLLLSTHHGGIHVNPAFPGVDGVTRYDIPNPYGSYGDYVDFTAAQLLDLSLLRHVPHPFKPGVYRDQEWLFQEWLATRRGPEETAERPFGDAVFLHEFANRIARGDVAPVYSFMHLLTPHPPIVTDSDCRYAPKRTETPGDFVNQARCALSAIRALLRRLQDLGLYDRSAIIVTSDHGVNIRLNPLDVDHPFRSKWSPTDVTLATVQRRAAPLLLVKPFAAEDPLQVSHAPTSALDLPATLLDLAEVPDTLGNGASVLRMDPATSRQRIYAHGSGSFDGLHVFAVNGHLNDPDAWNSYRSVFAPALDRAAQRRTHRIGIFADPIDTMSQSRERIYRTDERAVFYAAPESSRVAFDVRRMPTMASPQSVTIRIDGNIVDQRRLVDDAWQTLSYQVTARSAENTPFRIELLTSPAYHDADGESWGVMLRSDI
;
A
#
# COMPACT_ATOMS: atom_id res chain seq x y z
N MET A 1 24.03 43.82 -44.84
CA MET A 1 24.69 42.91 -45.79
C MET A 1 23.91 41.59 -45.79
N ARG A 2 22.89 41.43 -46.65
CA ARG A 2 22.14 40.17 -46.77
C ARG A 2 22.91 39.28 -47.75
N LEU A 3 23.85 38.50 -47.24
CA LEU A 3 24.42 37.40 -48.03
C LEU A 3 23.29 36.41 -48.28
N ARG A 4 22.93 36.21 -49.56
CA ARG A 4 21.94 35.21 -49.92
C ARG A 4 22.52 33.85 -49.53
N TRP A 5 21.68 32.98 -48.97
CA TRP A 5 22.06 31.64 -48.53
C TRP A 5 22.72 30.81 -49.66
N SER A 6 22.38 31.13 -50.93
CA SER A 6 23.04 30.61 -52.13
C SER A 6 24.54 30.89 -52.16
N ASP A 7 24.92 32.12 -51.85
CA ASP A 7 26.30 32.60 -52.01
C ASP A 7 27.21 31.98 -50.94
N MET A 8 26.69 31.80 -49.72
CA MET A 8 27.40 31.11 -48.64
C MET A 8 27.55 29.60 -48.91
N ARG A 9 26.52 28.96 -49.48
CA ARG A 9 26.56 27.54 -49.87
C ARG A 9 27.61 27.29 -50.94
N ASP A 10 27.63 28.14 -51.97
CA ASP A 10 28.54 28.00 -53.10
C ASP A 10 29.99 28.31 -52.71
N ASP A 11 30.21 29.27 -51.81
CA ASP A 11 31.54 29.58 -51.29
C ASP A 11 32.10 28.46 -50.39
N TRP A 12 31.26 27.89 -49.52
CA TRP A 12 31.65 26.72 -48.71
C TRP A 12 31.90 25.47 -49.57
N GLY A 13 31.08 25.25 -50.60
CA GLY A 13 31.23 24.16 -51.56
C GLY A 13 32.55 24.24 -52.34
N ARG A 14 33.03 25.45 -52.65
CA ARG A 14 34.35 25.68 -53.28
C ARG A 14 35.51 25.40 -52.33
N GLN A 15 35.38 25.76 -51.05
CA GLN A 15 36.42 25.54 -50.04
C GLN A 15 36.52 24.06 -49.58
N HIS A 16 35.42 23.30 -49.61
CA HIS A 16 35.37 21.91 -49.13
C HIS A 16 34.71 20.95 -50.15
N PRO A 17 35.29 20.79 -51.35
CA PRO A 17 34.62 20.15 -52.49
C PRO A 17 34.31 18.67 -52.29
N ARG A 18 35.09 17.95 -51.46
CA ARG A 18 34.82 16.54 -51.14
C ARG A 18 33.66 16.41 -50.15
N THR A 19 33.65 17.21 -49.09
CA THR A 19 32.60 17.20 -48.07
C THR A 19 31.26 17.63 -48.66
N PHE A 20 31.26 18.65 -49.52
CA PHE A 20 30.05 19.13 -50.21
C PHE A 20 29.43 18.08 -51.13
N ARG A 21 30.25 17.33 -51.89
CA ARG A 21 29.76 16.23 -52.74
C ARG A 21 29.17 15.09 -51.92
N VAL A 22 29.81 14.71 -50.82
CA VAL A 22 29.32 13.65 -49.93
C VAL A 22 28.01 14.04 -49.26
N CYS A 23 27.90 15.26 -48.72
CA CYS A 23 26.67 15.76 -48.11
C CYS A 23 25.54 15.89 -49.14
N SER A 24 25.84 16.36 -50.36
CA SER A 24 24.84 16.48 -51.42
C SER A 24 24.35 15.11 -51.91
N ALA A 25 25.25 14.15 -52.10
CA ALA A 25 24.89 12.77 -52.46
C ALA A 25 24.07 12.08 -51.37
N TYR A 26 24.40 12.33 -50.11
CA TYR A 26 23.66 11.81 -48.96
C TYR A 26 22.23 12.37 -48.88
N VAL A 27 22.06 13.70 -48.99
CA VAL A 27 20.74 14.34 -48.99
C VAL A 27 19.89 13.86 -50.17
N LEU A 28 20.50 13.76 -51.37
CA LEU A 28 19.81 13.27 -52.55
C LEU A 28 19.35 11.81 -52.37
N GLY A 29 20.19 10.96 -51.78
CA GLY A 29 19.85 9.57 -51.44
C GLY A 29 18.73 9.48 -50.41
N ALA A 30 18.80 10.27 -49.32
CA ALA A 30 17.79 10.28 -48.27
C ALA A 30 16.41 10.73 -48.79
N VAL A 31 16.37 11.77 -49.63
CA VAL A 31 15.14 12.24 -50.29
C VAL A 31 14.59 11.18 -51.24
N SER A 32 15.45 10.57 -52.07
CA SER A 32 15.04 9.52 -53.01
C SER A 32 14.40 8.32 -52.30
N VAL A 33 14.98 7.87 -51.18
CA VAL A 33 14.44 6.76 -50.38
C VAL A 33 13.14 7.15 -49.66
N THR A 34 13.01 8.41 -49.24
CA THR A 34 11.78 8.94 -48.60
C THR A 34 10.60 8.92 -49.57
N LEU A 35 10.85 9.26 -50.84
CA LEU A 35 9.83 9.28 -51.89
C LEU A 35 9.39 7.89 -52.36
N LEU A 36 10.17 6.83 -52.10
CA LEU A 36 9.82 5.45 -52.45
C LEU A 36 8.88 4.78 -51.43
N TRP A 37 8.80 5.30 -50.20
CA TRP A 37 8.01 4.69 -49.13
C TRP A 37 6.50 4.57 -49.41
N PRO A 38 5.81 5.61 -49.93
CA PRO A 38 4.38 5.50 -50.24
C PRO A 38 4.08 4.42 -51.29
N ALA A 39 4.99 4.21 -52.25
CA ALA A 39 4.82 3.19 -53.29
C ALA A 39 4.87 1.77 -52.70
N PHE A 40 5.71 1.52 -51.69
CA PHE A 40 5.78 0.23 -51.00
C PHE A 40 4.52 -0.07 -50.17
N ILE A 41 3.90 0.96 -49.57
CA ILE A 41 2.62 0.80 -48.84
C ILE A 41 1.50 0.45 -49.81
N ILE A 42 1.40 1.18 -50.93
CA ILE A 42 0.29 1.02 -51.89
C ILE A 42 0.33 -0.33 -52.61
N LEU A 43 1.53 -0.85 -52.88
CA LEU A 43 1.70 -2.10 -53.63
C LEU A 43 1.78 -3.34 -52.72
N GLY A 44 1.95 -3.15 -51.40
CA GLY A 44 2.08 -4.22 -50.41
C GLY A 44 0.77 -4.98 -50.15
N PRO A 45 0.82 -6.30 -49.88
CA PRO A 45 -0.37 -7.04 -49.44
C PRO A 45 -0.83 -6.57 -48.05
N ASP A 46 -2.14 -6.73 -47.79
CA ASP A 46 -2.73 -6.49 -46.48
C ASP A 46 -2.11 -7.40 -45.41
N SER A 47 -1.88 -6.87 -44.22
CA SER A 47 -1.34 -7.61 -43.08
C SER A 47 -2.40 -7.84 -42.00
N GLY A 48 -2.26 -8.92 -41.26
CA GLY A 48 -3.14 -9.26 -40.14
C GLY A 48 -3.77 -10.65 -40.24
N LEU A 49 -4.62 -10.98 -39.27
CA LEU A 49 -5.42 -12.20 -39.24
C LEU A 49 -6.90 -11.85 -39.38
N THR A 50 -7.72 -12.82 -39.75
CA THR A 50 -9.17 -12.77 -39.53
C THR A 50 -9.44 -13.15 -38.08
N ARG A 51 -10.20 -12.34 -37.33
CA ARG A 51 -10.74 -12.72 -36.01
C ARG A 51 -12.22 -13.01 -36.16
N SER A 52 -12.67 -14.15 -35.65
CA SER A 52 -14.07 -14.54 -35.52
C SER A 52 -14.41 -14.74 -34.05
N TYR A 53 -15.45 -14.07 -33.56
CA TYR A 53 -15.92 -14.17 -32.16
C TYR A 53 -17.31 -14.80 -32.10
N TRP A 54 -17.52 -15.76 -31.19
CA TRP A 54 -18.79 -16.41 -30.90
C TRP A 54 -19.16 -16.30 -29.43
N HIS A 55 -20.44 -16.14 -29.11
CA HIS A 55 -20.97 -16.18 -27.75
C HIS A 55 -22.17 -17.13 -27.70
N LEU A 56 -22.14 -18.12 -26.79
CA LEU A 56 -23.18 -19.15 -26.67
C LEU A 56 -23.61 -19.75 -28.04
N ASP A 57 -22.65 -19.89 -28.96
CA ASP A 57 -22.81 -20.33 -30.35
C ASP A 57 -23.69 -19.44 -31.28
N ASP A 58 -24.24 -18.32 -30.79
CA ASP A 58 -25.12 -17.41 -31.54
C ASP A 58 -24.53 -15.99 -31.63
N ALA A 59 -23.72 -15.77 -32.67
CA ALA A 59 -23.28 -14.51 -33.32
C ALA A 59 -21.84 -14.67 -33.81
N VAL A 60 -21.51 -14.19 -35.02
CA VAL A 60 -20.12 -14.14 -35.52
C VAL A 60 -19.75 -12.70 -35.83
N VAL A 61 -18.74 -12.17 -35.14
CA VAL A 61 -18.09 -10.91 -35.53
C VAL A 61 -16.79 -11.26 -36.23
N GLU A 62 -16.69 -10.97 -37.54
CA GLU A 62 -15.49 -11.16 -38.33
C GLU A 62 -14.79 -9.83 -38.61
N GLU A 63 -13.52 -9.70 -38.18
CA GLU A 63 -12.75 -8.47 -38.34
C GLU A 63 -11.30 -8.76 -38.76
N ARG A 64 -10.69 -7.82 -39.51
CA ARG A 64 -9.26 -7.84 -39.83
C ARG A 64 -8.47 -7.18 -38.71
N ILE A 65 -7.56 -7.93 -38.10
CA ILE A 65 -6.78 -7.44 -36.96
C ILE A 65 -5.28 -7.63 -37.20
N THR A 66 -4.45 -6.83 -36.55
CA THR A 66 -2.99 -7.02 -36.55
C THR A 66 -2.45 -7.47 -35.19
N THR A 67 -3.30 -7.55 -34.18
CA THR A 67 -2.98 -7.96 -32.81
C THR A 67 -3.92 -9.06 -32.33
N VAL A 68 -3.36 -10.04 -31.61
CA VAL A 68 -4.11 -11.12 -30.97
C VAL A 68 -4.25 -10.76 -29.50
N ASP A 69 -5.37 -10.11 -29.15
CA ASP A 69 -5.69 -9.64 -27.81
C ASP A 69 -7.21 -9.66 -27.59
N LEU A 70 -7.63 -9.38 -26.36
CA LEU A 70 -9.05 -9.34 -25.96
C LEU A 70 -9.60 -7.92 -25.81
N ALA A 71 -8.83 -6.87 -26.15
CA ALA A 71 -9.25 -5.48 -25.91
C ALA A 71 -10.56 -5.13 -26.65
N PHE A 72 -10.76 -5.75 -27.81
CA PHE A 72 -11.97 -5.56 -28.62
C PHE A 72 -13.26 -5.97 -27.90
N ILE A 73 -13.20 -6.89 -26.93
CA ILE A 73 -14.38 -7.34 -26.19
C ILE A 73 -14.94 -6.15 -25.40
N ASP A 74 -14.07 -5.40 -24.72
CA ASP A 74 -14.44 -4.22 -23.96
C ASP A 74 -14.81 -3.05 -24.89
N GLU A 75 -14.01 -2.80 -25.94
CA GLU A 75 -14.23 -1.69 -26.88
C GLU A 75 -15.57 -1.79 -27.63
N GLN A 76 -16.00 -3.02 -27.95
CA GLN A 76 -17.24 -3.29 -28.66
C GLN A 76 -18.38 -3.71 -27.72
N ASN A 77 -18.14 -3.70 -26.40
CA ASN A 77 -19.10 -4.07 -25.36
C ASN A 77 -19.70 -5.48 -25.60
N LEU A 78 -18.85 -6.43 -25.96
CA LEU A 78 -19.20 -7.83 -26.19
C LEU A 78 -19.21 -8.62 -24.88
N PRO A 79 -19.95 -9.75 -24.80
CA PRO A 79 -19.96 -10.60 -23.62
C PRO A 79 -18.57 -11.12 -23.21
N THR A 80 -18.26 -11.05 -21.92
CA THR A 80 -16.95 -11.42 -21.35
C THR A 80 -16.92 -12.84 -20.75
N ARG A 81 -18.00 -13.62 -20.91
CA ARG A 81 -18.12 -15.01 -20.45
C ARG A 81 -18.81 -15.84 -21.52
N HIS A 82 -18.61 -17.16 -21.49
CA HIS A 82 -19.21 -18.12 -22.43
C HIS A 82 -18.98 -17.75 -23.90
N TYR A 83 -17.76 -17.33 -24.23
CA TYR A 83 -17.38 -16.95 -25.59
C TYR A 83 -16.21 -17.78 -26.12
N ARG A 84 -16.07 -17.79 -27.43
CA ARG A 84 -14.94 -18.36 -28.17
C ARG A 84 -14.44 -17.36 -29.19
N VAL A 85 -13.13 -17.30 -29.38
CA VAL A 85 -12.49 -16.44 -30.38
C VAL A 85 -11.53 -17.27 -31.19
N LEU A 86 -11.58 -17.14 -32.51
CA LEU A 86 -10.66 -17.74 -33.45
C LEU A 86 -9.93 -16.64 -34.21
N TRP A 87 -8.61 -16.69 -34.21
CA TRP A 87 -7.79 -15.93 -35.13
C TRP A 87 -7.21 -16.88 -36.17
N GLU A 88 -7.40 -16.57 -37.45
CA GLU A 88 -6.91 -17.38 -38.56
C GLU A 88 -6.21 -16.57 -39.65
N GLY A 89 -5.18 -17.16 -40.24
CA GLY A 89 -4.45 -16.58 -41.34
C GLY A 89 -3.14 -17.30 -41.57
N VAL A 90 -2.10 -16.55 -41.92
CA VAL A 90 -0.79 -17.05 -42.30
C VAL A 90 0.29 -16.39 -41.46
N TRP A 91 1.17 -17.21 -40.89
CA TRP A 91 2.49 -16.82 -40.42
C TRP A 91 3.51 -17.03 -41.54
N PHE A 92 4.14 -15.96 -42.03
CA PHE A 92 5.16 -16.06 -43.07
C PHE A 92 6.57 -16.18 -42.48
N SER A 93 7.24 -17.27 -42.80
CA SER A 93 8.62 -17.56 -42.42
C SER A 93 9.57 -17.22 -43.58
N PRO A 94 10.41 -16.17 -43.50
CA PRO A 94 11.26 -15.75 -44.62
C PRO A 94 12.42 -16.69 -44.92
N ARG A 95 12.75 -17.58 -43.98
CA ARG A 95 13.85 -18.55 -44.05
C ARG A 95 13.53 -19.71 -43.13
N ALA A 96 14.19 -20.85 -43.30
CA ALA A 96 14.07 -21.93 -42.33
C ALA A 96 14.48 -21.41 -40.94
N GLU A 97 13.59 -21.52 -39.96
CA GLU A 97 13.80 -21.04 -38.61
C GLU A 97 13.00 -21.86 -37.59
N SER A 98 13.58 -22.01 -36.40
CA SER A 98 12.88 -22.50 -35.23
C SER A 98 12.19 -21.31 -34.56
N VAL A 99 10.91 -21.44 -34.22
CA VAL A 99 10.12 -20.40 -33.57
C VAL A 99 9.54 -20.94 -32.27
N ASP A 100 9.81 -20.26 -31.16
CA ASP A 100 9.15 -20.55 -29.89
C ASP A 100 7.80 -19.82 -29.87
N PHE A 101 6.70 -20.56 -29.93
CA PHE A 101 5.36 -20.02 -29.70
C PHE A 101 5.00 -20.15 -28.23
N LEU A 102 4.48 -19.07 -27.64
CA LEU A 102 4.05 -19.05 -26.25
C LEU A 102 2.57 -18.69 -26.17
N ALA A 103 1.82 -19.39 -25.33
CA ALA A 103 0.43 -19.05 -25.08
C ALA A 103 0.01 -19.33 -23.64
N GLY A 104 -0.82 -18.44 -23.10
CA GLY A 104 -1.47 -18.53 -21.80
C GLY A 104 -2.84 -17.87 -21.86
N ALA A 105 -3.78 -18.35 -21.04
CA ALA A 105 -5.13 -17.78 -20.95
C ALA A 105 -5.71 -18.05 -19.57
N ASP A 106 -6.84 -17.43 -19.23
CA ASP A 106 -7.60 -17.71 -18.00
C ASP A 106 -8.28 -19.09 -18.05
N ASP A 107 -9.15 -19.35 -19.02
CA ASP A 107 -9.78 -20.67 -19.22
C ASP A 107 -9.07 -21.55 -20.26
N GLY A 108 -8.92 -21.12 -21.51
CA GLY A 108 -8.21 -21.97 -22.47
C GLY A 108 -7.76 -21.32 -23.75
N VAL A 109 -6.68 -21.86 -24.31
CA VAL A 109 -6.14 -21.45 -25.60
C VAL A 109 -5.50 -22.64 -26.31
N THR A 110 -5.77 -22.75 -27.60
CA THR A 110 -5.19 -23.74 -28.51
C THR A 110 -4.56 -23.03 -29.69
N LEU A 111 -3.29 -23.33 -29.98
CA LEU A 111 -2.55 -22.78 -31.09
C LEU A 111 -2.15 -23.90 -32.06
N ARG A 112 -2.50 -23.73 -33.32
CA ARG A 112 -2.24 -24.68 -34.40
C ARG A 112 -1.41 -24.05 -35.51
N ILE A 113 -0.46 -24.82 -36.02
CA ILE A 113 0.33 -24.48 -37.21
C ILE A 113 0.14 -25.59 -38.24
N ASP A 114 -0.21 -25.22 -39.47
CA ASP A 114 -0.45 -26.15 -40.59
C ASP A 114 -1.46 -27.27 -40.26
N GLY A 115 -2.41 -26.97 -39.37
CA GLY A 115 -3.43 -27.90 -38.88
C GLY A 115 -2.99 -28.81 -37.73
N GLU A 116 -1.72 -28.79 -37.32
CA GLU A 116 -1.23 -29.52 -36.14
C GLU A 116 -1.36 -28.66 -34.88
N THR A 117 -1.96 -29.22 -33.82
CA THR A 117 -1.98 -28.57 -32.49
C THR A 117 -0.58 -28.59 -31.89
N ILE A 118 0.06 -27.42 -31.85
CA ILE A 118 1.37 -27.28 -31.25
C ILE A 118 1.27 -26.90 -29.77
N LEU A 119 0.27 -26.13 -29.36
CA LEU A 119 0.09 -25.76 -27.96
C LEU A 119 -1.39 -25.85 -27.59
N GLU A 120 -1.68 -26.51 -26.47
CA GLU A 120 -3.00 -26.51 -25.86
C GLU A 120 -2.86 -26.26 -24.36
N ARG A 121 -3.64 -25.31 -23.86
CA ARG A 121 -3.73 -25.01 -22.43
C ARG A 121 -5.19 -24.91 -22.03
N ASN A 122 -5.51 -25.49 -20.87
CA ASN A 122 -6.83 -25.48 -20.27
C ASN A 122 -6.72 -25.65 -18.73
N PRO A 123 -7.81 -25.53 -17.94
CA PRO A 123 -7.73 -25.55 -16.48
C PRO A 123 -7.26 -26.91 -15.92
N ALA A 124 -7.40 -27.99 -16.69
CA ALA A 124 -6.91 -29.32 -16.29
C ALA A 124 -5.39 -29.47 -16.44
N LEU A 125 -4.73 -28.62 -17.24
CA LEU A 125 -3.30 -28.70 -17.55
C LEU A 125 -2.46 -27.59 -16.88
N GLY A 126 -3.08 -26.61 -16.21
CA GLY A 126 -2.42 -25.56 -15.42
C GLY A 126 -2.55 -24.14 -16.00
N MET A 127 -2.42 -23.10 -15.16
CA MET A 127 -2.71 -21.69 -15.51
C MET A 127 -1.49 -20.80 -15.85
N HIS A 128 -0.34 -21.39 -16.15
CA HIS A 128 0.87 -20.64 -16.54
C HIS A 128 1.00 -20.52 -18.06
N THR A 129 1.72 -19.50 -18.53
CA THR A 129 2.10 -19.39 -19.96
C THR A 129 3.04 -20.54 -20.31
N THR A 130 2.73 -21.28 -21.36
CA THR A 130 3.57 -22.38 -21.86
C THR A 130 4.26 -21.98 -23.16
N ALA A 131 5.38 -22.64 -23.49
CA ALA A 131 6.17 -22.37 -24.69
C ALA A 131 6.46 -23.67 -25.44
N ARG A 132 6.41 -23.64 -26.78
CA ARG A 132 6.84 -24.76 -27.64
C ARG A 132 7.61 -24.25 -28.86
N ALA A 133 8.79 -24.83 -29.06
CA ALA A 133 9.60 -24.65 -30.26
C ALA A 133 9.00 -25.42 -31.46
N VAL A 134 8.90 -24.77 -32.61
CA VAL A 134 8.44 -25.36 -33.88
C VAL A 134 9.40 -25.01 -35.00
N GLU A 135 9.85 -26.01 -35.73
CA GLU A 135 10.68 -25.84 -36.92
C GLU A 135 9.80 -25.49 -38.13
N LEU A 136 10.01 -24.30 -38.70
CA LEU A 136 9.27 -23.81 -39.85
C LEU A 136 10.16 -23.78 -41.09
N ALA A 137 9.64 -24.28 -42.20
CA ALA A 137 10.28 -24.14 -43.50
C ALA A 137 10.18 -22.68 -44.01
N PRO A 138 10.96 -22.26 -45.02
CA PRO A 138 10.72 -20.98 -45.67
C PRO A 138 9.36 -21.00 -46.39
N GLY A 139 8.53 -20.01 -46.13
CA GLY A 139 7.23 -19.84 -46.79
C GLY A 139 6.06 -19.55 -45.83
N PRO A 140 4.83 -19.60 -46.34
CA PRO A 140 3.62 -19.41 -45.56
C PRO A 140 3.30 -20.66 -44.72
N HIS A 141 2.91 -20.44 -43.47
CA HIS A 141 2.37 -21.46 -42.57
C HIS A 141 0.99 -21.03 -42.08
N ARG A 142 0.01 -21.93 -42.13
CA ARG A 142 -1.34 -21.62 -41.65
C ARG A 142 -1.30 -21.50 -40.14
N LEU A 143 -1.76 -20.38 -39.61
CA LEU A 143 -1.81 -20.10 -38.17
C LEU A 143 -3.28 -20.03 -37.73
N GLU A 144 -3.62 -20.81 -36.72
CA GLU A 144 -4.91 -20.74 -36.03
C GLU A 144 -4.69 -20.61 -34.53
N ILE A 145 -5.37 -19.65 -33.91
CA ILE A 145 -5.34 -19.44 -32.46
C ILE A 145 -6.78 -19.42 -32.01
N GLU A 146 -7.12 -20.31 -31.09
CA GLU A 146 -8.46 -20.50 -30.59
C GLU A 146 -8.46 -20.29 -29.08
N HIS A 147 -9.25 -19.35 -28.59
CA HIS A 147 -9.43 -19.09 -27.17
C HIS A 147 -10.89 -19.28 -26.79
N TRP A 148 -11.14 -19.82 -25.59
CA TRP A 148 -12.48 -19.89 -25.03
C TRP A 148 -12.47 -19.42 -23.58
N GLN A 149 -13.59 -18.80 -23.19
CA GLN A 149 -13.86 -18.37 -21.83
C GLN A 149 -15.19 -18.93 -21.38
N VAL A 150 -15.18 -19.66 -20.28
CA VAL A 150 -16.33 -20.22 -19.58
C VAL A 150 -16.82 -19.23 -18.53
N GLY A 151 -15.95 -18.70 -17.67
CA GLY A 151 -16.36 -17.70 -16.67
C GLY A 151 -15.24 -17.26 -15.72
N GLY A 152 -15.50 -16.22 -14.91
CA GLY A 152 -14.47 -15.61 -14.07
C GLY A 152 -13.91 -14.34 -14.71
N GLY A 153 -12.59 -14.15 -14.59
CA GLY A 153 -11.85 -13.09 -15.29
C GLY A 153 -11.81 -13.34 -16.80
N HIS A 154 -10.91 -12.71 -17.54
CA HIS A 154 -10.52 -13.21 -18.85
C HIS A 154 -9.15 -12.63 -19.18
N SER A 155 -8.27 -13.48 -19.65
CA SER A 155 -6.95 -13.07 -20.10
C SER A 155 -6.51 -13.99 -21.24
N LEU A 156 -5.75 -13.41 -22.16
CA LEU A 156 -5.11 -14.13 -23.24
C LEU A 156 -3.74 -13.50 -23.45
N ASN A 157 -2.73 -14.34 -23.50
CA ASN A 157 -1.37 -13.97 -23.80
C ASN A 157 -0.88 -14.89 -24.91
N VAL A 158 -0.58 -14.33 -26.09
CA VAL A 158 0.00 -15.09 -27.21
C VAL A 158 1.23 -14.34 -27.72
N GLN A 159 2.37 -15.02 -27.67
CA GLN A 159 3.66 -14.44 -27.99
C GLN A 159 4.48 -15.40 -28.87
N TRP A 160 5.56 -14.87 -29.43
CA TRP A 160 6.60 -15.66 -30.06
C TRP A 160 7.98 -15.17 -29.64
N ALA A 161 8.98 -16.04 -29.73
CA ALA A 161 10.38 -15.68 -29.60
C ALA A 161 11.22 -16.38 -30.68
N PRO A 162 12.30 -15.75 -31.17
CA PRO A 162 13.36 -16.50 -31.82
C PRO A 162 14.09 -17.37 -30.77
N PRO A 163 14.81 -18.42 -31.17
CA PRO A 163 15.42 -19.37 -30.22
C PRO A 163 16.38 -18.66 -29.27
N GLY A 164 16.12 -18.75 -27.96
CA GLY A 164 16.89 -18.08 -26.91
C GLY A 164 16.74 -16.55 -26.86
N GLY A 165 15.76 -16.00 -27.57
CA GLY A 165 15.39 -14.58 -27.53
C GLY A 165 14.28 -14.27 -26.53
N ALA A 166 14.04 -12.97 -26.30
CA ALA A 166 12.91 -12.53 -25.48
C ALA A 166 11.59 -12.71 -26.24
N ALA A 167 10.55 -13.12 -25.52
CA ALA A 167 9.20 -13.23 -26.06
C ALA A 167 8.61 -11.85 -26.37
N ALA A 168 7.85 -11.78 -27.47
CA ALA A 168 7.19 -10.58 -27.95
C ALA A 168 5.84 -10.94 -28.58
N LEU A 169 4.96 -9.95 -28.74
CA LEU A 169 3.72 -10.12 -29.51
C LEU A 169 4.02 -10.63 -30.93
N LEU A 170 3.10 -11.41 -31.48
CA LEU A 170 3.18 -11.89 -32.86
C LEU A 170 3.46 -10.73 -33.81
N SER A 171 4.51 -10.86 -34.61
CA SER A 171 4.97 -9.75 -35.44
C SER A 171 3.96 -9.45 -36.54
N PRO A 172 3.36 -8.24 -36.59
CA PRO A 172 2.42 -7.88 -37.66
C PRO A 172 3.05 -8.00 -39.06
N THR A 173 4.38 -7.84 -39.15
CA THR A 173 5.13 -7.99 -40.40
C THR A 173 5.18 -9.43 -40.96
N ARG A 174 4.74 -10.41 -40.17
CA ARG A 174 4.69 -11.83 -40.51
C ARG A 174 3.27 -12.37 -40.59
N LEU A 175 2.26 -11.59 -40.22
CA LEU A 175 0.86 -12.01 -40.21
C LEU A 175 0.15 -11.54 -41.48
N PHE A 176 -0.47 -12.48 -42.18
CA PHE A 176 -1.21 -12.18 -43.40
C PHE A 176 -2.55 -12.91 -43.43
N PRO A 177 -3.58 -12.30 -44.03
CA PRO A 177 -4.91 -12.91 -44.13
C PRO A 177 -4.93 -14.13 -45.07
N ALA A 178 -4.00 -14.16 -46.03
CA ALA A 178 -3.76 -15.24 -46.97
C ALA A 178 -2.27 -15.26 -47.34
N ASP A 179 -1.81 -16.28 -48.08
CA ASP A 179 -0.41 -16.38 -48.51
C ASP A 179 0.01 -15.13 -49.32
N PRO A 180 0.95 -14.30 -48.84
CA PRO A 180 1.40 -13.10 -49.55
C PRO A 180 2.40 -13.41 -50.67
N GLY A 181 2.92 -14.64 -50.74
CA GLY A 181 4.09 -15.00 -51.53
C GLY A 181 5.36 -14.27 -51.06
N ALA A 182 6.53 -14.76 -51.51
CA ALA A 182 7.81 -14.18 -51.11
C ALA A 182 7.95 -12.70 -51.50
N PHE A 183 7.47 -12.32 -52.69
CA PHE A 183 7.54 -10.92 -53.14
C PHE A 183 6.65 -9.99 -52.30
N GLY A 184 5.41 -10.40 -52.02
CA GLY A 184 4.49 -9.63 -51.20
C GLY A 184 4.98 -9.45 -49.77
N TYR A 185 5.54 -10.50 -49.17
CA TYR A 185 6.18 -10.43 -47.86
C TYR A 185 7.28 -9.36 -47.83
N TRP A 186 8.24 -9.41 -48.76
CA TRP A 186 9.36 -8.47 -48.78
C TRP A 186 8.92 -7.03 -49.04
N LEU A 187 7.86 -6.84 -49.82
CA LEU A 187 7.28 -5.53 -50.09
C LEU A 187 6.68 -4.93 -48.81
N HIS A 188 5.86 -5.71 -48.09
CA HIS A 188 5.28 -5.33 -46.80
C HIS A 188 6.35 -5.11 -45.70
N TYR A 189 7.31 -6.04 -45.59
CA TYR A 189 8.44 -5.93 -44.66
C TYR A 189 9.26 -4.65 -44.91
N THR A 190 9.50 -4.31 -46.18
CA THR A 190 10.20 -3.08 -46.55
C THR A 190 9.36 -1.86 -46.20
N ALA A 191 8.06 -1.85 -46.54
CA ALA A 191 7.15 -0.74 -46.24
C ALA A 191 7.09 -0.40 -44.74
N THR A 192 7.09 -1.42 -43.87
CA THR A 192 7.01 -1.26 -42.41
C THR A 192 8.34 -0.86 -41.75
N ARG A 193 9.49 -1.29 -42.31
CA ARG A 193 10.83 -0.95 -41.77
C ARG A 193 11.39 0.38 -42.29
N LEU A 194 10.95 0.83 -43.45
CA LEU A 194 11.48 2.03 -44.10
C LEU A 194 11.35 3.31 -43.27
N PRO A 195 10.26 3.58 -42.51
CA PRO A 195 10.15 4.77 -41.66
C PRO A 195 11.21 4.86 -40.58
N SER A 196 11.49 3.76 -39.88
CA SER A 196 12.53 3.70 -38.85
C SER A 196 13.92 3.87 -39.45
N LEU A 197 14.14 3.33 -40.65
CA LEU A 197 15.38 3.53 -41.41
C LEU A 197 15.50 4.98 -41.92
N LEU A 198 14.40 5.62 -42.33
CA LEU A 198 14.37 7.02 -42.75
C LEU A 198 14.65 7.95 -41.57
N LEU A 199 14.05 7.69 -40.40
CA LEU A 199 14.36 8.40 -39.16
C LEU A 199 15.83 8.21 -38.77
N LEU A 200 16.35 6.99 -38.85
CA LEU A 200 17.78 6.71 -38.63
C LEU A 200 18.66 7.41 -39.65
N ILE A 201 18.33 7.42 -40.93
CA ILE A 201 19.08 8.16 -41.95
C ILE A 201 19.07 9.64 -41.57
N TRP A 202 17.90 10.28 -41.44
CA TRP A 202 17.83 11.71 -41.12
C TRP A 202 18.43 12.10 -39.75
N ALA A 203 18.39 11.22 -38.74
CA ALA A 203 19.00 11.45 -37.42
C ALA A 203 20.51 11.17 -37.41
N THR A 204 20.99 10.12 -38.10
CA THR A 204 22.40 9.73 -38.08
C THR A 204 23.28 10.68 -38.86
N GLY A 205 22.82 11.37 -39.90
CA GLY A 205 23.67 12.33 -40.63
C GLY A 205 24.26 13.43 -39.71
N PRO A 206 23.42 14.21 -39.03
CA PRO A 206 23.87 15.23 -38.07
C PRO A 206 24.55 14.63 -36.83
N VAL A 207 24.02 13.53 -36.28
CA VAL A 207 24.56 12.88 -35.07
C VAL A 207 25.92 12.22 -35.34
N VAL A 208 26.14 11.60 -36.50
CA VAL A 208 27.42 11.01 -36.91
C VAL A 208 28.43 12.12 -37.22
N VAL A 209 28.03 13.23 -37.83
CA VAL A 209 28.93 14.38 -38.01
C VAL A 209 29.32 15.00 -36.67
N ALA A 210 28.37 15.19 -35.75
CA ALA A 210 28.61 15.67 -34.40
C ALA A 210 29.43 14.68 -33.56
N ALA A 211 29.15 13.38 -33.65
CA ALA A 211 29.86 12.31 -32.96
C ALA A 211 31.26 12.09 -33.55
N LEU A 212 31.47 12.22 -34.85
CA LEU A 212 32.80 12.17 -35.48
C LEU A 212 33.63 13.40 -35.15
N ALA A 213 33.00 14.57 -35.00
CA ALA A 213 33.65 15.79 -34.52
C ALA A 213 34.03 15.66 -33.03
N ALA A 214 33.10 15.22 -32.18
CA ALA A 214 33.33 14.95 -30.77
C ALA A 214 34.38 13.84 -30.57
N TRP A 215 34.30 12.75 -31.33
CA TRP A 215 35.27 11.65 -31.35
C TRP A 215 36.65 12.12 -31.81
N ARG A 216 36.76 12.98 -32.82
CA ARG A 216 38.05 13.57 -33.23
C ARG A 216 38.65 14.44 -32.13
N ILE A 217 37.83 15.19 -31.38
CA ILE A 217 38.28 16.02 -30.26
C ILE A 217 38.72 15.13 -29.08
N LEU A 218 37.88 14.16 -28.67
CA LEU A 218 38.18 13.17 -27.64
C LEU A 218 39.45 12.36 -27.97
N PHE A 219 39.55 11.84 -29.20
CA PHE A 219 40.65 10.98 -29.63
C PHE A 219 41.98 11.72 -29.75
N ARG A 220 41.95 13.00 -30.21
CA ARG A 220 43.14 13.86 -30.15
C ARG A 220 43.58 14.10 -28.72
N GLN A 221 42.64 14.37 -27.82
CA GLN A 221 42.95 14.63 -26.42
C GLN A 221 43.52 13.39 -25.71
N ILE A 222 42.94 12.20 -25.92
CA ILE A 222 43.47 10.93 -25.38
C ILE A 222 44.89 10.66 -25.91
N LYS A 223 45.15 10.88 -27.21
CA LYS A 223 46.48 10.70 -27.81
C LYS A 223 47.54 11.68 -27.27
N THR A 224 47.14 12.84 -26.77
CA THR A 224 48.06 13.84 -26.19
C THR A 224 48.43 13.57 -24.73
N LEU A 225 47.70 12.68 -24.03
CA LEU A 225 47.99 12.36 -22.64
C LEU A 225 49.05 11.25 -22.56
N SER A 226 50.06 11.43 -21.72
CA SER A 226 51.01 10.36 -21.41
C SER A 226 50.32 9.25 -20.62
N ARG A 227 50.86 8.02 -20.67
CA ARG A 227 50.37 6.90 -19.84
C ARG A 227 50.33 7.28 -18.35
N HIS A 228 51.34 8.00 -17.88
CA HIS A 228 51.41 8.49 -16.50
C HIS A 228 50.26 9.43 -16.16
N GLU A 229 49.93 10.36 -17.06
CA GLU A 229 48.83 11.30 -16.88
C GLU A 229 47.46 10.61 -16.84
N VAL A 230 47.24 9.61 -17.71
CA VAL A 230 46.03 8.79 -17.72
C VAL A 230 45.86 8.07 -16.37
N TRP A 231 46.90 7.39 -15.89
CA TRP A 231 46.88 6.70 -14.60
C TRP A 231 46.65 7.66 -13.43
N ARG A 232 47.28 8.85 -13.45
CA ARG A 232 47.06 9.89 -12.44
C ARG A 232 45.59 10.29 -12.38
N ARG A 233 44.97 10.56 -13.53
CA ARG A 233 43.57 11.00 -13.61
C ARG A 233 42.61 9.94 -13.11
N LEU A 234 42.78 8.70 -13.56
CA LEU A 234 41.98 7.56 -13.10
C LEU A 234 42.09 7.39 -11.58
N ARG A 235 43.31 7.36 -11.03
CA ARG A 235 43.54 7.19 -9.59
C ARG A 235 42.92 8.34 -8.77
N THR A 236 43.02 9.57 -9.25
CA THR A 236 42.47 10.75 -8.56
C THR A 236 40.94 10.80 -8.66
N ALA A 237 40.34 10.32 -9.75
CA ALA A 237 38.89 10.37 -9.94
C ALA A 237 38.14 9.17 -9.34
N LEU A 238 38.78 8.01 -9.17
CA LEU A 238 38.12 6.75 -8.80
C LEU A 238 37.28 6.82 -7.52
N LEU A 239 37.87 7.24 -6.40
CA LEU A 239 37.16 7.29 -5.10
C LEU A 239 36.07 8.38 -5.07
N PRO A 240 36.31 9.61 -5.58
CA PRO A 240 35.24 10.60 -5.76
C PRO A 240 34.11 10.11 -6.66
N ALA A 241 34.42 9.39 -7.74
CA ALA A 241 33.44 8.80 -8.64
C ALA A 241 32.66 7.63 -8.00
N ALA A 242 33.25 6.92 -7.03
CA ALA A 242 32.59 5.86 -6.28
C ALA A 242 31.64 6.39 -5.21
N LEU A 243 31.96 7.54 -4.60
CA LEU A 243 31.24 8.04 -3.43
C LEU A 243 29.74 8.23 -3.70
N GLY A 244 29.34 9.00 -4.72
CA GLY A 244 27.92 9.22 -5.04
C GLY A 244 27.15 7.95 -5.39
N PRO A 245 27.58 7.17 -6.40
CA PRO A 245 26.98 5.87 -6.75
C PRO A 245 26.82 4.90 -5.57
N SER A 246 27.82 4.82 -4.69
CA SER A 246 27.75 3.94 -3.51
C SER A 246 26.69 4.38 -2.50
N GLN A 247 26.38 5.68 -2.40
CA GLN A 247 25.25 6.14 -1.57
C GLN A 247 23.92 5.59 -2.11
N LEU A 248 23.69 5.69 -3.42
CA LEU A 248 22.40 5.35 -4.02
C LEU A 248 22.19 3.83 -4.19
N LEU A 249 23.25 3.08 -4.53
CA LEU A 249 23.14 1.67 -4.92
C LEU A 249 23.61 0.68 -3.84
N LEU A 250 24.31 1.12 -2.80
CA LEU A 250 24.82 0.21 -1.76
C LEU A 250 24.43 0.68 -0.36
N PHE A 251 24.96 1.81 0.09
CA PHE A 251 24.79 2.26 1.48
C PHE A 251 23.36 2.70 1.79
N GLY A 252 22.72 3.44 0.89
CA GLY A 252 21.32 3.84 1.05
C GLY A 252 20.35 2.66 1.13
N PRO A 253 20.33 1.75 0.15
CA PRO A 253 19.51 0.55 0.19
C PRO A 253 19.83 -0.34 1.40
N TRP A 254 21.12 -0.52 1.73
CA TRP A 254 21.53 -1.26 2.93
C TRP A 254 20.96 -0.63 4.20
N THR A 255 21.15 0.67 4.41
CA THR A 255 20.65 1.35 5.61
C THR A 255 19.13 1.22 5.72
N VAL A 256 18.38 1.41 4.62
CA VAL A 256 16.92 1.25 4.63
C VAL A 256 16.51 -0.19 4.98
N HIS A 257 17.18 -1.20 4.40
CA HIS A 257 16.91 -2.60 4.69
C HIS A 257 17.27 -2.98 6.13
N ASP A 258 18.48 -2.62 6.57
CA ASP A 258 19.05 -2.97 7.88
C ASP A 258 18.26 -2.35 9.05
N THR A 259 17.79 -1.11 8.90
CA THR A 259 16.97 -0.48 9.95
C THR A 259 15.53 -0.99 9.97
N ASN A 260 15.10 -1.73 8.95
CA ASN A 260 13.73 -2.23 8.80
C ASN A 260 13.70 -3.74 8.48
N ARG A 261 14.66 -4.54 8.99
CA ARG A 261 14.80 -5.97 8.66
C ARG A 261 13.53 -6.78 8.86
N THR A 262 12.65 -6.36 9.77
CA THR A 262 11.39 -7.05 10.09
C THR A 262 10.29 -6.84 9.05
N GLU A 263 10.46 -5.88 8.15
CA GLU A 263 9.52 -5.59 7.06
C GLU A 263 9.87 -6.33 5.76
N PHE A 264 11.07 -6.95 5.70
CA PHE A 264 11.56 -7.66 4.51
C PHE A 264 11.61 -9.16 4.76
N LEU A 265 11.11 -9.94 3.79
CA LEU A 265 11.15 -11.41 3.83
C LEU A 265 12.49 -11.97 3.32
N VAL A 266 13.32 -11.13 2.70
CA VAL A 266 14.53 -11.56 2.00
C VAL A 266 15.70 -10.69 2.46
N GLY A 267 16.87 -11.30 2.62
CA GLY A 267 18.08 -10.61 3.04
C GLY A 267 18.59 -9.63 1.98
N PHE A 268 19.29 -8.58 2.40
CA PHE A 268 19.81 -7.56 1.49
C PHE A 268 20.64 -8.15 0.34
N TRP A 269 21.49 -9.14 0.63
CA TRP A 269 22.40 -9.73 -0.35
C TRP A 269 21.73 -10.63 -1.39
N ASP A 270 20.49 -11.05 -1.15
CA ASP A 270 19.68 -11.76 -2.14
C ASP A 270 18.95 -10.77 -3.09
N LEU A 271 18.67 -9.56 -2.61
CA LEU A 271 18.06 -8.46 -3.38
C LEU A 271 19.10 -7.72 -4.23
N ALA A 272 20.24 -7.37 -3.62
CA ALA A 272 21.27 -6.51 -4.20
C ALA A 272 21.76 -6.90 -5.60
N PRO A 273 21.90 -8.19 -5.97
CA PRO A 273 22.30 -8.58 -7.33
C PRO A 273 21.43 -7.99 -8.44
N GLY A 274 20.17 -7.63 -8.18
CA GLY A 274 19.28 -7.00 -9.16
C GLY A 274 19.77 -5.64 -9.66
N TRP A 275 20.47 -4.86 -8.83
CA TRP A 275 20.92 -3.50 -9.16
C TRP A 275 22.39 -3.20 -8.85
N LEU A 276 23.00 -3.87 -7.88
CA LEU A 276 24.34 -3.53 -7.39
C LEU A 276 25.41 -3.72 -8.46
N TRP A 277 25.19 -4.60 -9.43
CA TRP A 277 26.07 -4.75 -10.60
C TRP A 277 26.22 -3.45 -11.39
N LEU A 278 25.25 -2.53 -11.35
CA LEU A 278 25.31 -1.21 -11.99
C LEU A 278 26.37 -0.29 -11.36
N LEU A 279 26.78 -0.55 -10.12
CA LEU A 279 27.78 0.26 -9.42
C LEU A 279 29.12 0.27 -10.19
N GLY A 280 29.60 -0.89 -10.62
CA GLY A 280 30.86 -1.02 -11.35
C GLY A 280 30.89 -0.22 -12.66
N PRO A 281 29.94 -0.44 -13.59
CA PRO A 281 29.81 0.34 -14.82
C PRO A 281 29.64 1.85 -14.57
N MET A 282 28.84 2.25 -13.59
CA MET A 282 28.61 3.67 -13.30
C MET A 282 29.88 4.36 -12.77
N VAL A 283 30.57 3.73 -11.81
CA VAL A 283 31.87 4.24 -11.30
C VAL A 283 32.92 4.23 -12.40
N GLY A 284 32.97 3.17 -13.20
CA GLY A 284 33.86 3.05 -14.36
C GLY A 284 33.64 4.16 -15.37
N ALA A 285 32.39 4.45 -15.74
CA ALA A 285 32.02 5.50 -16.67
C ALA A 285 32.38 6.90 -16.13
N LEU A 286 32.03 7.20 -14.87
CA LEU A 286 32.37 8.48 -14.22
C LEU A 286 33.90 8.66 -14.10
N THR A 287 34.64 7.59 -13.81
CA THR A 287 36.10 7.64 -13.71
C THR A 287 36.74 7.80 -15.09
N ALA A 288 36.28 7.06 -16.10
CA ALA A 288 36.79 7.13 -17.48
C ALA A 288 36.52 8.49 -18.11
N PHE A 289 35.39 9.12 -17.80
CA PHE A 289 35.06 10.47 -18.26
C PHE A 289 36.14 11.50 -17.89
N SER A 290 36.87 11.30 -16.78
CA SER A 290 37.97 12.19 -16.37
C SER A 290 39.13 12.26 -17.38
N ILE A 291 39.33 11.23 -18.20
CA ILE A 291 40.35 11.19 -19.25
C ILE A 291 39.93 12.10 -20.42
N LEU A 292 38.62 12.19 -20.67
CA LEU A 292 38.03 12.96 -21.76
C LEU A 292 38.02 14.46 -21.50
N LEU A 293 38.27 14.89 -20.26
CA LEU A 293 38.17 16.30 -19.85
C LEU A 293 39.47 17.09 -20.09
N PRO A 294 39.41 18.31 -20.64
CA PRO A 294 40.59 19.15 -20.76
C PRO A 294 41.21 19.43 -19.39
N HIS A 295 42.53 19.70 -19.34
CA HIS A 295 43.24 19.92 -18.06
C HIS A 295 42.56 20.98 -17.16
N ARG A 296 41.97 22.02 -17.76
CA ARG A 296 41.26 23.09 -17.04
C ARG A 296 39.96 22.64 -16.34
N TRP A 297 39.37 21.52 -16.77
CA TRP A 297 38.08 21.01 -16.28
C TRP A 297 38.25 19.78 -15.39
N PHE A 298 39.36 19.06 -15.51
CA PHE A 298 39.64 17.87 -14.70
C PHE A 298 39.51 18.14 -13.19
N ALA A 299 40.17 19.18 -12.67
CA ALA A 299 40.09 19.51 -11.24
C ALA A 299 38.65 19.85 -10.80
N ARG A 300 37.93 20.66 -11.59
CA ARG A 300 36.54 21.04 -11.30
C ARG A 300 35.61 19.82 -11.29
N TYR A 301 35.82 18.88 -12.21
CA TYR A 301 35.06 17.64 -12.27
C TYR A 301 35.29 16.75 -11.06
N VAL A 302 36.55 16.51 -10.67
CA VAL A 302 36.86 15.70 -9.47
C VAL A 302 36.33 16.36 -8.20
N ALA A 303 36.47 17.68 -8.07
CA ALA A 303 35.90 18.43 -6.96
C ALA A 303 34.36 18.34 -6.93
N GLY A 304 33.71 18.43 -8.09
CA GLY A 304 32.27 18.25 -8.24
C GLY A 304 31.80 16.84 -7.85
N LEU A 305 32.47 15.78 -8.32
CA LEU A 305 32.17 14.40 -7.92
C LEU A 305 32.24 14.20 -6.40
N CYS A 306 33.31 14.70 -5.78
CA CYS A 306 33.48 14.65 -4.34
C CYS A 306 32.36 15.42 -3.61
N ALA A 307 32.03 16.62 -4.09
CA ALA A 307 30.98 17.45 -3.51
C ALA A 307 29.59 16.81 -3.62
N VAL A 308 29.22 16.28 -4.79
CA VAL A 308 27.97 15.53 -4.98
C VAL A 308 27.91 14.32 -4.05
N GLY A 309 29.00 13.54 -3.96
CA GLY A 309 29.05 12.38 -3.07
C GLY A 309 28.89 12.74 -1.59
N VAL A 310 29.55 13.81 -1.14
CA VAL A 310 29.41 14.32 0.24
C VAL A 310 28.00 14.87 0.49
N LEU A 311 27.41 15.57 -0.49
CA LEU A 311 26.05 16.10 -0.38
C LEU A 311 25.01 14.98 -0.33
N LEU A 312 25.15 13.94 -1.16
CA LEU A 312 24.28 12.75 -1.08
C LEU A 312 24.39 12.08 0.29
N TRP A 313 25.61 11.86 0.77
CA TRP A 313 25.84 11.29 2.10
C TRP A 313 25.20 12.16 3.20
N ALA A 314 25.41 13.47 3.17
CA ALA A 314 24.83 14.39 4.15
C ALA A 314 23.30 14.43 4.06
N GLN A 315 22.73 14.43 2.85
CA GLN A 315 21.29 14.41 2.65
C GLN A 315 20.66 13.15 3.25
N GLY A 316 21.23 11.99 2.95
CA GLY A 316 20.73 10.70 3.38
C GLY A 316 21.01 10.35 4.85
N ASN A 317 21.84 11.11 5.57
CA ASN A 317 22.21 10.77 6.95
C ASN A 317 22.04 11.91 7.96
N LEU A 318 22.17 13.17 7.54
CA LEU A 318 22.13 14.34 8.44
C LEU A 318 20.88 15.21 8.24
N LEU A 319 20.37 15.30 7.01
CA LEU A 319 19.26 16.21 6.67
C LEU A 319 17.90 15.52 6.60
N LEU A 320 17.76 14.34 7.22
CA LEU A 320 16.52 13.58 7.24
C LEU A 320 15.39 14.38 7.89
N ALA A 321 14.20 14.27 7.33
CA ALA A 321 12.98 14.83 7.89
C ALA A 321 12.00 13.69 8.18
N GLU A 322 11.12 13.92 9.13
CA GLU A 322 10.04 12.99 9.48
C GLU A 322 8.83 13.28 8.59
N TYR A 323 8.73 12.57 7.46
CA TYR A 323 7.66 12.75 6.48
C TYR A 323 6.39 11.91 6.80
N GLY A 324 6.40 11.15 7.90
CA GLY A 324 5.35 10.19 8.25
C GLY A 324 5.76 8.74 7.97
N LEU A 325 4.81 7.82 8.22
CA LEU A 325 4.94 6.40 7.94
C LEU A 325 4.46 6.09 6.51
N LEU A 326 4.92 4.97 5.95
CA LEU A 326 4.43 4.43 4.68
C LEU A 326 3.34 3.39 4.96
N ASP A 327 2.19 3.87 5.45
CA ASP A 327 1.04 3.05 5.85
C ASP A 327 -0.13 3.09 4.85
N GLY A 328 0.05 3.78 3.73
CA GLY A 328 -0.95 3.92 2.66
C GLY A 328 -1.67 5.27 2.66
N GLU A 329 -1.65 6.06 3.74
CA GLU A 329 -2.28 7.40 3.77
C GLU A 329 -1.50 8.47 2.98
N GLY A 330 -0.29 8.13 2.55
CA GLY A 330 0.59 8.96 1.75
C GLY A 330 1.46 9.93 2.55
N LEU A 331 2.51 10.46 1.92
CA LEU A 331 3.50 11.33 2.59
C LEU A 331 3.10 12.80 2.51
N ASP A 332 3.06 13.49 3.65
CA ASP A 332 2.89 14.94 3.70
C ASP A 332 4.22 15.67 3.42
N LEU A 333 4.56 15.77 2.13
CA LEU A 333 5.69 16.56 1.68
C LEU A 333 5.43 18.08 1.84
N ALA A 334 4.17 18.51 1.88
CA ALA A 334 3.81 19.93 1.84
C ALA A 334 4.15 20.66 3.16
N SER A 335 3.95 20.01 4.31
CA SER A 335 4.37 20.58 5.62
C SER A 335 5.86 20.91 5.69
N HIS A 336 6.67 20.28 4.85
CA HIS A 336 8.12 20.44 4.79
C HIS A 336 8.60 21.34 3.65
N ALA A 337 7.69 22.02 2.94
CA ALA A 337 8.03 22.85 1.76
C ALA A 337 9.09 23.94 2.03
N TRP A 338 9.19 24.43 3.28
CA TRP A 338 10.20 25.42 3.71
C TRP A 338 11.65 24.93 3.50
N ARG A 339 11.87 23.61 3.44
CA ARG A 339 13.17 23.00 3.18
C ARG A 339 13.64 23.21 1.75
N THR A 340 12.73 23.42 0.80
CA THR A 340 13.03 23.63 -0.63
C THR A 340 14.14 24.67 -0.85
N PRO A 341 13.98 25.95 -0.44
CA PRO A 341 15.02 26.96 -0.67
C PRO A 341 16.30 26.71 0.14
N VAL A 342 16.19 26.11 1.34
CA VAL A 342 17.35 25.85 2.22
C VAL A 342 18.24 24.75 1.64
N GLU A 343 17.65 23.60 1.31
CA GLU A 343 18.38 22.46 0.76
C GLU A 343 18.89 22.77 -0.65
N ALA A 344 18.10 23.44 -1.49
CA ALA A 344 18.56 23.89 -2.81
C ALA A 344 19.74 24.88 -2.70
N GLY A 345 19.66 25.85 -1.78
CA GLY A 345 20.72 26.82 -1.52
C GLY A 345 22.00 26.15 -1.03
N LEU A 346 21.89 25.16 -0.12
CA LEU A 346 23.02 24.37 0.36
C LEU A 346 23.70 23.60 -0.78
N TRP A 347 22.92 22.87 -1.58
CA TRP A 347 23.44 22.08 -2.70
C TRP A 347 24.15 22.95 -3.74
N ILE A 348 23.49 24.03 -4.17
CA ILE A 348 24.06 24.98 -5.14
C ILE A 348 25.32 25.64 -4.55
N GLY A 349 25.28 26.10 -3.30
CA GLY A 349 26.40 26.76 -2.63
C GLY A 349 27.62 25.86 -2.51
N VAL A 350 27.45 24.62 -2.04
CA VAL A 350 28.54 23.65 -1.90
C VAL A 350 29.16 23.29 -3.25
N LEU A 351 28.33 23.09 -4.29
CA LEU A 351 28.83 22.81 -5.64
C LEU A 351 29.61 24.00 -6.23
N ILE A 352 29.11 25.23 -6.07
CA ILE A 352 29.81 26.44 -6.50
C ILE A 352 31.16 26.57 -5.79
N LEU A 353 31.19 26.41 -4.45
CA LEU A 353 32.42 26.48 -3.67
C LEU A 353 33.41 25.38 -4.08
N ALA A 354 32.94 24.15 -4.27
CA ALA A 354 33.80 23.04 -4.71
C ALA A 354 34.44 23.32 -6.08
N ILE A 355 33.69 23.92 -7.01
CA ILE A 355 34.19 24.30 -8.34
C ILE A 355 35.13 25.51 -8.26
N ALA A 356 34.81 26.51 -7.45
CA ALA A 356 35.62 27.72 -7.26
C ALA A 356 36.99 27.39 -6.64
N PHE A 357 37.01 26.49 -5.65
CA PHE A 357 38.21 26.04 -4.94
C PHE A 357 38.76 24.70 -5.45
N ALA A 358 38.42 24.31 -6.68
CA ALA A 358 38.73 22.99 -7.23
C ALA A 358 40.22 22.61 -7.12
N GLY A 359 41.14 23.56 -7.27
CA GLY A 359 42.59 23.30 -7.14
C GLY A 359 43.02 22.78 -5.76
N VAL A 360 42.32 23.19 -4.70
CA VAL A 360 42.54 22.72 -3.32
C VAL A 360 41.77 21.43 -3.09
N VAL A 361 40.47 21.43 -3.45
CA VAL A 361 39.56 20.30 -3.21
C VAL A 361 40.06 19.03 -3.90
N THR A 362 40.50 19.09 -5.17
CA THR A 362 40.98 17.91 -5.90
C THR A 362 42.16 17.20 -5.23
N ARG A 363 42.97 17.90 -4.42
CA ARG A 363 44.10 17.29 -3.71
C ARG A 363 43.63 16.42 -2.54
N ALA A 364 42.59 16.86 -1.83
CA ALA A 364 42.03 16.15 -0.69
C ALA A 364 40.94 15.15 -1.11
N ALA A 365 40.25 15.39 -2.23
CA ALA A 365 39.06 14.64 -2.67
C ALA A 365 39.23 13.12 -2.68
N PRO A 366 40.34 12.52 -3.19
CA PRO A 366 40.50 11.07 -3.18
C PRO A 366 40.57 10.50 -1.77
N VAL A 367 41.29 11.17 -0.87
CA VAL A 367 41.46 10.74 0.52
C VAL A 367 40.16 10.92 1.30
N ALA A 368 39.52 12.09 1.18
CA ALA A 368 38.26 12.37 1.85
C ALA A 368 37.13 11.42 1.39
N SER A 369 37.01 11.19 0.08
CA SER A 369 36.03 10.25 -0.47
C SER A 369 36.34 8.82 -0.03
N GLY A 370 37.61 8.42 -0.05
CA GLY A 370 38.05 7.10 0.45
C GLY A 370 37.71 6.89 1.91
N MET A 371 38.06 7.85 2.78
CA MET A 371 37.72 7.80 4.21
C MET A 371 36.21 7.68 4.43
N LEU A 372 35.41 8.45 3.70
CA LEU A 372 33.95 8.43 3.85
C LEU A 372 33.32 7.11 3.35
N VAL A 373 33.81 6.56 2.24
CA VAL A 373 33.39 5.22 1.77
C VAL A 373 33.82 4.13 2.75
N THR A 374 35.06 4.19 3.26
CA THR A 374 35.56 3.21 4.23
C THR A 374 34.77 3.28 5.54
N LEU A 375 34.48 4.48 6.06
CA LEU A 375 33.71 4.66 7.28
C LEU A 375 32.30 4.06 7.14
N GLN A 376 31.67 4.22 5.98
CA GLN A 376 30.36 3.61 5.70
C GLN A 376 30.45 2.10 5.47
N ALA A 377 31.54 1.61 4.86
CA ALA A 377 31.76 0.17 4.70
C ALA A 377 31.88 -0.55 6.05
N VAL A 378 32.34 0.13 7.11
CA VAL A 378 32.30 -0.41 8.47
C VAL A 378 30.86 -0.66 8.93
N VAL A 379 29.89 0.17 8.54
CA VAL A 379 28.47 -0.02 8.87
C VAL A 379 27.90 -1.30 8.23
N LEU A 380 28.44 -1.76 7.10
CA LEU A 380 28.08 -3.07 6.52
C LEU A 380 28.54 -4.26 7.38
N LEU A 381 29.54 -4.05 8.25
CA LEU A 381 30.14 -5.07 9.10
C LEU A 381 29.63 -5.02 10.55
N VAL A 382 28.95 -3.94 10.95
CA VAL A 382 28.42 -3.73 12.29
C VAL A 382 26.89 -3.76 12.21
N PRO A 383 26.22 -4.81 12.73
CA PRO A 383 24.76 -4.84 12.80
C PRO A 383 24.26 -3.63 13.58
N THR A 384 23.55 -2.70 12.94
CA THR A 384 23.09 -1.46 13.59
C THR A 384 21.91 -1.69 14.56
N SER A 385 21.32 -2.89 14.54
CA SER A 385 20.19 -3.30 15.36
C SER A 385 20.51 -3.55 16.84
N GLY A 386 21.77 -3.36 17.26
CA GLY A 386 22.22 -3.69 18.62
C GLY A 386 21.83 -2.70 19.72
N GLU A 387 21.92 -1.39 19.52
CA GLU A 387 21.87 -0.44 20.65
C GLU A 387 21.37 0.96 20.26
N ALA A 388 20.10 1.24 20.56
CA ALA A 388 19.59 2.55 20.97
C ALA A 388 18.15 2.42 21.53
N THR A 389 17.94 1.52 22.49
CA THR A 389 16.74 1.55 23.32
C THR A 389 16.86 2.75 24.26
N VAL A 390 16.08 3.80 23.98
CA VAL A 390 15.74 4.81 25.00
C VAL A 390 15.08 4.06 26.17
N PRO A 391 15.60 4.14 27.40
CA PRO A 391 14.97 3.50 28.55
C PRO A 391 13.57 4.11 28.74
N GLY A 392 12.53 3.33 28.48
CA GLY A 392 11.13 3.76 28.60
C GLY A 392 10.27 3.59 27.34
N ILE A 393 10.87 3.30 26.18
CA ILE A 393 10.15 2.87 24.97
C ILE A 393 10.70 1.52 24.53
N ALA A 394 10.63 0.54 25.43
CA ALA A 394 10.83 -0.86 25.04
C ALA A 394 9.56 -1.32 24.31
N ASN A 395 9.48 -1.09 23.00
CA ASN A 395 8.72 -2.01 22.16
C ASN A 395 9.37 -3.38 22.41
N GLY A 396 8.65 -4.31 23.03
CA GLY A 396 9.18 -5.61 23.46
C GLY A 396 9.47 -6.56 22.30
N SER A 397 10.34 -6.13 21.38
CA SER A 397 10.89 -6.89 20.27
C SER A 397 12.19 -7.62 20.67
N SER A 398 12.25 -8.15 21.89
CA SER A 398 13.18 -9.22 22.20
C SER A 398 12.72 -10.46 21.42
N ASP A 399 13.57 -10.95 20.52
CA ASP A 399 13.43 -12.15 19.67
C ASP A 399 12.58 -12.04 18.38
N ARG A 400 12.72 -10.94 17.63
CA ARG A 400 12.32 -10.97 16.21
C ARG A 400 13.39 -11.68 15.37
N ALA A 401 13.26 -13.00 15.24
CA ALA A 401 13.99 -13.76 14.22
C ALA A 401 13.74 -13.12 12.84
N GLU A 402 14.78 -13.04 12.00
CA GLU A 402 14.67 -12.57 10.62
C GLU A 402 13.54 -13.34 9.91
N THR A 403 12.57 -12.63 9.36
CA THR A 403 11.48 -13.20 8.58
C THR A 403 12.07 -13.67 7.27
N GLY A 404 12.35 -14.96 7.14
CA GLY A 404 12.81 -15.55 5.88
C GLY A 404 11.63 -15.86 4.96
N TRP A 405 11.81 -15.69 3.66
CA TRP A 405 10.86 -16.07 2.63
C TRP A 405 10.52 -17.55 2.77
N GLN A 406 9.23 -17.87 2.74
CA GLN A 406 8.72 -19.22 2.88
C GLN A 406 7.78 -19.50 1.73
N LEU A 407 7.94 -20.67 1.11
CA LEU A 407 6.87 -21.20 0.27
C LEU A 407 5.70 -21.61 1.16
N PRO A 408 4.44 -21.50 0.69
CA PRO A 408 3.28 -21.97 1.43
C PRO A 408 3.47 -23.43 1.86
N PRO A 409 3.56 -23.73 3.18
CA PRO A 409 3.72 -25.10 3.64
C PRO A 409 2.53 -25.96 3.20
N PRO A 410 2.71 -27.19 2.67
CA PRO A 410 1.59 -28.02 2.22
C PRO A 410 0.49 -28.20 3.28
N GLU A 411 0.88 -28.24 4.56
CA GLU A 411 0.00 -28.46 5.70
C GLU A 411 -1.05 -27.37 5.89
N ILE A 412 -0.85 -26.16 5.35
CA ILE A 412 -1.85 -25.09 5.45
C ILE A 412 -3.08 -25.37 4.59
N PHE A 413 -2.92 -26.16 3.52
CA PHE A 413 -4.02 -26.53 2.60
C PHE A 413 -4.74 -27.82 3.03
N GLU A 414 -4.21 -28.55 4.01
CA GLU A 414 -4.80 -29.79 4.49
C GLU A 414 -5.79 -29.51 5.62
N LEU A 415 -7.07 -29.73 5.34
CA LEU A 415 -8.14 -29.64 6.33
C LEU A 415 -8.48 -31.01 6.89
N SER A 416 -8.86 -31.06 8.17
CA SER A 416 -9.35 -32.27 8.81
C SER A 416 -10.51 -32.89 8.02
N SER A 417 -10.44 -34.19 7.83
CA SER A 417 -11.57 -34.96 7.34
C SER A 417 -12.72 -35.01 8.35
N THR A 418 -12.57 -34.65 9.63
CA THR A 418 -13.62 -34.81 10.65
C THR A 418 -14.09 -33.48 11.26
N ARG A 419 -13.16 -32.61 11.67
CA ARG A 419 -13.49 -31.34 12.36
C ARG A 419 -12.53 -30.22 11.97
N ASN A 420 -13.09 -29.17 11.39
CA ASN A 420 -12.38 -27.94 11.06
C ASN A 420 -13.01 -26.75 11.78
N LEU A 421 -12.16 -25.90 12.34
CA LEU A 421 -12.56 -24.60 12.85
C LEU A 421 -11.80 -23.55 12.04
N ILE A 422 -12.52 -22.85 11.16
CA ILE A 422 -11.95 -21.88 10.23
C ILE A 422 -12.33 -20.48 10.72
N TYR A 423 -11.36 -19.67 11.06
CA TYR A 423 -11.55 -18.32 11.57
C TYR A 423 -10.86 -17.31 10.67
N ILE A 424 -11.67 -16.60 9.88
CA ILE A 424 -11.23 -15.59 8.91
C ILE A 424 -11.50 -14.22 9.51
N VAL A 425 -10.42 -13.48 9.79
CA VAL A 425 -10.45 -12.11 10.28
C VAL A 425 -10.04 -11.19 9.14
N LEU A 426 -11.01 -10.43 8.63
CA LEU A 426 -10.83 -9.37 7.66
C LEU A 426 -10.47 -8.06 8.37
N ASP A 427 -9.89 -7.11 7.65
CA ASP A 427 -9.52 -5.83 8.24
C ASP A 427 -10.46 -4.70 7.82
N SER A 428 -10.88 -3.90 8.80
CA SER A 428 -11.64 -2.67 8.54
C SER A 428 -13.00 -2.85 7.86
N PHE A 429 -13.64 -4.02 7.96
CA PHE A 429 -14.93 -4.31 7.33
C PHE A 429 -16.10 -4.02 8.29
N PRO A 430 -16.88 -2.93 8.07
CA PRO A 430 -18.03 -2.61 8.90
C PRO A 430 -19.23 -3.53 8.66
N SER A 431 -19.96 -3.84 9.73
CA SER A 431 -21.21 -4.58 9.70
C SER A 431 -22.30 -3.94 8.81
N HIS A 432 -22.39 -2.60 8.79
CA HIS A 432 -23.35 -1.89 7.94
C HIS A 432 -23.09 -2.07 6.43
N THR A 433 -21.82 -2.12 6.02
CA THR A 433 -21.44 -2.35 4.61
C THR A 433 -21.82 -3.76 4.19
N PHE A 434 -21.62 -4.75 5.07
CA PHE A 434 -22.08 -6.12 4.79
C PHE A 434 -23.60 -6.20 4.70
N ALA A 435 -24.34 -5.52 5.59
CA ALA A 435 -25.79 -5.46 5.52
C ALA A 435 -26.30 -4.88 4.18
N GLU A 436 -25.68 -3.81 3.69
CA GLU A 436 -25.98 -3.24 2.36
C GLU A 436 -25.73 -4.25 1.22
N ILE A 437 -24.61 -4.97 1.27
CA ILE A 437 -24.28 -6.00 0.26
C ILE A 437 -25.26 -7.19 0.35
N LEU A 438 -25.60 -7.62 1.57
CA LEU A 438 -26.54 -8.71 1.82
C LEU A 438 -27.94 -8.37 1.31
N ASP A 439 -28.44 -7.17 1.59
CA ASP A 439 -29.77 -6.73 1.15
C ASP A 439 -29.84 -6.62 -0.38
N ALA A 440 -28.75 -6.20 -1.02
CA ALA A 440 -28.67 -6.09 -2.48
C ALA A 440 -28.66 -7.46 -3.20
N ASP A 441 -28.13 -8.52 -2.59
CA ASP A 441 -27.99 -9.85 -3.23
C ASP A 441 -28.44 -11.01 -2.31
N ARG A 442 -29.56 -10.81 -1.61
CA ARG A 442 -30.01 -11.72 -0.54
C ARG A 442 -30.14 -13.18 -1.00
N SER A 443 -30.65 -13.40 -2.22
CA SER A 443 -30.85 -14.74 -2.76
C SER A 443 -29.54 -15.50 -3.02
N ALA A 444 -28.47 -14.80 -3.40
CA ALA A 444 -27.16 -15.44 -3.54
C ALA A 444 -26.57 -15.81 -2.17
N PHE A 445 -26.74 -14.95 -1.15
CA PHE A 445 -26.28 -15.25 0.21
C PHE A 445 -27.03 -16.42 0.84
N ASP A 446 -28.36 -16.48 0.71
CA ASP A 446 -29.15 -17.60 1.24
C ASP A 446 -28.77 -18.95 0.60
N ARG A 447 -28.24 -18.94 -0.63
CA ARG A 447 -27.75 -20.14 -1.33
C ARG A 447 -26.30 -20.48 -0.97
N ASP A 448 -25.40 -19.49 -1.06
CA ASP A 448 -23.95 -19.71 -1.01
C ASP A 448 -23.39 -19.66 0.43
N TRP A 449 -24.12 -19.07 1.38
CA TRP A 449 -23.73 -18.88 2.79
C TRP A 449 -24.69 -19.60 3.76
N ARG A 450 -25.19 -20.78 3.38
CA ARG A 450 -26.07 -21.59 4.23
C ARG A 450 -25.44 -21.92 5.58
N GLY A 451 -26.22 -21.83 6.65
CA GLY A 451 -25.83 -22.09 8.03
C GLY A 451 -25.19 -20.91 8.74
N PHE A 452 -24.89 -19.81 8.05
CA PHE A 452 -24.34 -18.62 8.69
C PHE A 452 -25.41 -17.80 9.41
N THR A 453 -25.03 -17.22 10.55
CA THR A 453 -25.75 -16.15 11.22
C THR A 453 -24.92 -14.87 11.18
N PHE A 454 -25.47 -13.81 10.61
CA PHE A 454 -24.94 -12.45 10.65
C PHE A 454 -25.36 -11.74 11.93
N PHE A 455 -24.40 -11.26 12.73
CA PHE A 455 -24.66 -10.53 13.96
C PHE A 455 -24.61 -9.02 13.71
N ALA A 456 -25.75 -8.44 13.32
CA ALA A 456 -25.87 -7.03 12.95
C ALA A 456 -25.58 -6.06 14.12
N ASN A 457 -25.71 -6.55 15.35
CA ASN A 457 -25.46 -5.80 16.58
C ASN A 457 -24.14 -6.25 17.25
N HIS A 458 -23.04 -6.42 16.50
CA HIS A 458 -21.74 -6.85 17.01
C HIS A 458 -20.77 -5.67 17.29
N LEU A 459 -20.30 -5.54 18.53
CA LEU A 459 -19.41 -4.45 18.95
C LEU A 459 -17.94 -4.87 18.98
N GLY A 460 -17.08 -4.14 18.28
CA GLY A 460 -15.62 -4.28 18.37
C GLY A 460 -15.06 -3.84 19.72
N THR A 461 -13.75 -3.89 19.89
CA THR A 461 -13.10 -3.43 21.13
C THR A 461 -12.39 -2.10 20.93
N ARG A 462 -11.76 -1.93 19.77
CA ARG A 462 -10.94 -0.78 19.37
C ARG A 462 -11.10 -0.51 17.86
N HIS A 463 -10.50 0.57 17.36
CA HIS A 463 -10.46 0.91 15.93
C HIS A 463 -9.13 0.59 15.24
N THR A 464 -8.29 -0.25 15.87
CA THR A 464 -6.94 -0.54 15.38
C THR A 464 -6.64 -2.02 15.56
N THR A 465 -6.10 -2.65 14.52
CA THR A 465 -5.71 -4.06 14.49
C THR A 465 -4.85 -4.48 15.67
N ARG A 466 -3.80 -3.70 15.99
CA ARG A 466 -2.85 -3.97 17.08
C ARG A 466 -3.53 -4.20 18.43
N HIS A 467 -4.69 -3.57 18.68
CA HIS A 467 -5.41 -3.71 19.94
C HIS A 467 -6.61 -4.65 19.85
N SER A 468 -7.28 -4.70 18.69
CA SER A 468 -8.45 -5.55 18.47
C SER A 468 -8.11 -7.03 18.48
N ILE A 469 -7.01 -7.42 17.81
CA ILE A 469 -6.65 -8.82 17.61
C ILE A 469 -6.34 -9.56 18.93
N PRO A 470 -5.45 -9.07 19.81
CA PRO A 470 -5.22 -9.74 21.10
C PRO A 470 -6.51 -9.86 21.91
N ALA A 471 -7.38 -8.84 21.86
CA ALA A 471 -8.61 -8.81 22.62
C ALA A 471 -9.62 -9.88 22.16
N MET A 472 -9.79 -10.07 20.85
CA MET A 472 -10.67 -11.13 20.32
C MET A 472 -10.11 -12.55 20.46
N LEU A 473 -8.80 -12.69 20.68
CA LEU A 473 -8.17 -13.99 20.90
C LEU A 473 -8.15 -14.40 22.38
N THR A 474 -8.27 -13.44 23.31
CA THR A 474 -8.17 -13.68 24.77
C THR A 474 -9.49 -13.41 25.52
N GLY A 475 -10.37 -12.59 24.94
CA GLY A 475 -11.62 -12.14 25.57
C GLY A 475 -11.43 -10.99 26.55
N ILE A 476 -10.22 -10.43 26.62
CA ILE A 476 -9.84 -9.36 27.53
C ILE A 476 -9.56 -8.09 26.71
N PRO A 477 -10.07 -6.92 27.10
CA PRO A 477 -9.75 -5.69 26.37
C PRO A 477 -8.28 -5.29 26.59
N PHE A 478 -7.59 -4.91 25.51
CA PHE A 478 -6.22 -4.42 25.61
C PHE A 478 -6.15 -3.09 26.38
N GLY A 479 -5.32 -3.05 27.44
CA GLY A 479 -5.15 -1.93 28.37
C GLY A 479 -4.03 -0.94 28.02
N PHE A 480 -3.30 -0.48 29.05
CA PHE A 480 -2.12 0.40 28.96
C PHE A 480 -0.79 -0.33 29.13
N GLU A 481 -0.86 -1.64 29.38
CA GLU A 481 0.34 -2.46 29.47
C GLU A 481 1.04 -2.54 28.11
N THR A 482 2.33 -2.86 28.15
CA THR A 482 3.05 -3.11 26.91
C THR A 482 2.47 -4.35 26.24
N PHE A 483 2.62 -4.39 24.92
CA PHE A 483 2.10 -5.49 24.12
C PHE A 483 2.67 -6.86 24.54
N SER A 484 3.95 -6.90 24.92
CA SER A 484 4.61 -8.12 25.40
C SER A 484 4.11 -8.54 26.79
N GLU A 485 3.85 -7.58 27.69
CA GLU A 485 3.25 -7.87 29.00
C GLU A 485 1.84 -8.45 28.87
N TYR A 486 1.02 -7.87 27.99
CA TYR A 486 -0.34 -8.37 27.72
C TYR A 486 -0.31 -9.84 27.33
N LEU A 487 0.50 -10.17 26.32
CA LEU A 487 0.60 -11.54 25.81
C LEU A 487 1.19 -12.51 26.82
N ALA A 488 2.12 -12.07 27.67
CA ALA A 488 2.69 -12.91 28.71
C ALA A 488 1.69 -13.22 29.84
N ARG A 489 0.73 -12.32 30.09
CA ARG A 489 -0.25 -12.46 31.17
C ARG A 489 -1.51 -13.23 30.75
N HIS A 490 -1.90 -13.12 29.48
CA HIS A 490 -3.20 -13.57 29.02
C HIS A 490 -3.09 -14.69 27.97
N PRO A 491 -3.44 -15.95 28.31
CA PRO A 491 -3.49 -17.03 27.33
C PRO A 491 -4.59 -16.75 26.31
N SER A 492 -4.32 -17.06 25.05
CA SER A 492 -5.27 -16.96 23.95
C SER A 492 -5.95 -18.29 23.62
N VAL A 493 -7.01 -18.22 22.82
CA VAL A 493 -7.72 -19.39 22.26
C VAL A 493 -6.78 -20.36 21.53
N PHE A 494 -5.68 -19.86 20.95
CA PHE A 494 -4.65 -20.71 20.33
C PHE A 494 -4.07 -21.72 21.33
N HIS A 495 -3.83 -21.28 22.56
CA HIS A 495 -3.25 -22.11 23.60
C HIS A 495 -4.24 -23.17 24.06
N VAL A 496 -5.49 -22.78 24.30
CA VAL A 496 -6.54 -23.70 24.75
C VAL A 496 -6.81 -24.77 23.70
N LEU A 497 -6.99 -24.38 22.43
CA LEU A 497 -7.20 -25.35 21.35
C LEU A 497 -5.98 -26.26 21.13
N GLY A 498 -4.78 -25.67 21.11
CA GLY A 498 -3.53 -26.42 20.94
C GLY A 498 -3.30 -27.47 22.03
N GLN A 499 -3.53 -27.12 23.30
CA GLN A 499 -3.44 -28.05 24.43
C GLN A 499 -4.50 -29.17 24.38
N GLN A 500 -5.59 -28.96 23.63
CA GLN A 500 -6.63 -29.96 23.39
C GLN A 500 -6.40 -30.74 22.09
N GLY A 501 -5.20 -30.64 21.49
CA GLY A 501 -4.78 -31.43 20.34
C GLY A 501 -5.22 -30.89 18.98
N TRP A 502 -5.71 -29.65 18.90
CA TRP A 502 -5.99 -29.01 17.61
C TRP A 502 -4.68 -28.60 16.93
N ARG A 503 -4.53 -28.97 15.66
CA ARG A 503 -3.42 -28.49 14.81
C ARG A 503 -3.71 -27.07 14.37
N LEU A 504 -2.82 -26.14 14.67
CA LEU A 504 -3.03 -24.73 14.36
C LEU A 504 -2.40 -24.38 13.00
N ARG A 505 -3.15 -23.68 12.16
CA ARG A 505 -2.69 -23.07 10.91
C ARG A 505 -2.90 -21.56 11.03
N LEU A 506 -1.81 -20.79 11.06
CA LEU A 506 -1.84 -19.34 11.23
C LEU A 506 -1.38 -18.69 9.92
N LEU A 507 -2.29 -18.04 9.20
CA LEU A 507 -2.05 -17.44 7.90
C LEU A 507 -2.21 -15.93 8.01
N LEU A 508 -1.11 -15.18 7.84
CA LEU A 508 -1.04 -13.79 8.28
C LEU A 508 -0.61 -12.87 7.14
N SER A 509 -1.47 -11.93 6.75
CA SER A 509 -1.12 -10.87 5.80
C SER A 509 -0.23 -9.80 6.43
N THR A 510 -0.30 -9.59 7.73
CA THR A 510 0.47 -8.57 8.43
C THR A 510 1.10 -9.09 9.71
N HIS A 511 2.33 -8.66 9.98
CA HIS A 511 3.09 -9.05 11.16
C HIS A 511 2.65 -8.23 12.38
N HIS A 512 1.45 -8.51 12.87
CA HIS A 512 1.00 -8.01 14.16
C HIS A 512 1.61 -8.88 15.25
N GLY A 513 2.39 -8.27 16.15
CA GLY A 513 3.21 -8.99 17.14
C GLY A 513 2.46 -9.94 18.08
N GLY A 514 1.13 -10.06 18.04
CA GLY A 514 0.32 -10.87 18.96
C GLY A 514 -0.51 -11.95 18.32
N ILE A 515 -0.21 -12.27 17.06
CA ILE A 515 -0.76 -13.44 16.40
C ILE A 515 0.31 -14.54 16.39
N HIS A 516 0.67 -15.01 17.57
CA HIS A 516 1.57 -16.14 17.75
C HIS A 516 1.18 -16.94 18.98
N VAL A 517 1.62 -18.20 19.03
CA VAL A 517 1.55 -19.01 20.24
C VAL A 517 2.69 -18.56 21.14
N ASN A 518 2.36 -18.00 22.31
CA ASN A 518 3.33 -17.44 23.21
C ASN A 518 4.07 -18.58 23.94
N PRO A 519 5.41 -18.67 23.85
CA PRO A 519 6.20 -19.67 24.55
C PRO A 519 5.99 -19.69 26.08
N ALA A 520 5.49 -18.60 26.67
CA ALA A 520 5.11 -18.52 28.08
C ALA A 520 4.02 -19.54 28.48
N PHE A 521 3.25 -20.06 27.52
CA PHE A 521 2.20 -21.05 27.72
C PHE A 521 2.52 -22.34 26.95
N PRO A 522 3.26 -23.29 27.55
CA PRO A 522 3.71 -24.51 26.88
C PRO A 522 2.55 -25.50 26.60
N GLY A 523 2.85 -26.55 25.84
CA GLY A 523 1.91 -27.64 25.53
C GLY A 523 1.10 -27.46 24.26
N VAL A 524 1.62 -26.66 23.32
CA VAL A 524 1.04 -26.47 21.99
C VAL A 524 2.04 -26.96 20.95
N ASP A 525 1.77 -28.14 20.40
CA ASP A 525 2.55 -28.74 19.31
C ASP A 525 1.78 -28.59 17.98
N GLY A 526 2.49 -28.65 16.84
CA GLY A 526 1.84 -28.71 15.53
C GLY A 526 1.28 -27.39 14.99
N VAL A 527 1.94 -26.28 15.32
CA VAL A 527 1.65 -24.95 14.74
C VAL A 527 2.35 -24.81 13.40
N THR A 528 1.58 -24.55 12.35
CA THR A 528 2.12 -24.13 11.04
C THR A 528 1.77 -22.67 10.84
N ARG A 529 2.78 -21.83 10.66
CA ARG A 529 2.62 -20.41 10.33
C ARG A 529 2.99 -20.19 8.87
N TYR A 530 2.22 -19.35 8.20
CA TYR A 530 2.54 -18.83 6.88
C TYR A 530 2.28 -17.33 6.86
N ASP A 531 3.34 -16.56 6.60
CA ASP A 531 3.23 -15.12 6.42
C ASP A 531 3.05 -14.83 4.92
N ILE A 532 1.92 -14.21 4.57
CA ILE A 532 1.54 -13.94 3.18
C ILE A 532 2.40 -12.76 2.68
N PRO A 533 3.18 -12.96 1.59
CA PRO A 533 4.03 -11.91 1.06
C PRO A 533 3.24 -10.76 0.43
N ASN A 534 3.87 -9.59 0.37
CA ASN A 534 3.35 -8.42 -0.33
C ASN A 534 4.43 -7.83 -1.25
N PRO A 535 4.19 -7.78 -2.58
CA PRO A 535 3.01 -8.29 -3.29
C PRO A 535 2.88 -9.82 -3.14
N TYR A 536 1.64 -10.33 -3.25
CA TYR A 536 1.40 -11.77 -3.26
C TYR A 536 1.79 -12.34 -4.62
N GLY A 537 2.74 -13.28 -4.65
CA GLY A 537 3.28 -13.83 -5.88
C GLY A 537 4.42 -14.80 -5.64
N SER A 538 5.21 -15.04 -6.68
CA SER A 538 6.41 -15.88 -6.60
C SER A 538 7.55 -15.19 -5.85
N TYR A 539 8.59 -15.96 -5.49
CA TYR A 539 9.82 -15.40 -4.93
C TYR A 539 10.45 -14.36 -5.85
N GLY A 540 10.39 -14.59 -7.17
CA GLY A 540 10.93 -13.67 -8.17
C GLY A 540 10.21 -12.33 -8.17
N ASP A 541 8.87 -12.37 -8.15
CA ASP A 541 8.00 -11.18 -8.16
C ASP A 541 8.27 -10.33 -6.90
N TYR A 542 8.34 -10.99 -5.73
CA TYR A 542 8.69 -10.31 -4.47
C TYR A 542 10.09 -9.68 -4.51
N VAL A 543 11.11 -10.40 -5.00
CA VAL A 543 12.48 -9.88 -5.10
C VAL A 543 12.56 -8.68 -6.03
N ASP A 544 11.90 -8.75 -7.19
CA ASP A 544 11.92 -7.67 -8.19
C ASP A 544 11.18 -6.43 -7.67
N PHE A 545 10.02 -6.60 -7.04
CA PHE A 545 9.30 -5.51 -6.38
C PHE A 545 10.13 -4.89 -5.25
N THR A 546 10.66 -5.71 -4.34
CA THR A 546 11.41 -5.24 -3.17
C THR A 546 12.71 -4.53 -3.58
N ALA A 547 13.36 -5.01 -4.64
CA ALA A 547 14.50 -4.33 -5.25
C ALA A 547 14.13 -2.93 -5.77
N ALA A 548 13.02 -2.82 -6.51
CA ALA A 548 12.51 -1.54 -6.98
C ALA A 548 12.16 -0.60 -5.81
N GLN A 549 11.47 -1.10 -4.80
CA GLN A 549 11.10 -0.37 -3.59
C GLN A 549 12.33 0.16 -2.84
N LEU A 550 13.37 -0.66 -2.63
CA LEU A 550 14.60 -0.22 -1.96
C LEU A 550 15.33 0.88 -2.75
N LEU A 551 15.32 0.81 -4.08
CA LEU A 551 15.89 1.85 -4.93
C LEU A 551 15.10 3.16 -4.85
N ASP A 552 13.76 3.08 -4.85
CA ASP A 552 12.88 4.23 -4.68
C ASP A 552 13.08 4.91 -3.33
N LEU A 553 13.10 4.14 -2.25
CA LEU A 553 13.32 4.65 -0.89
C LEU A 553 14.72 5.21 -0.72
N SER A 554 15.75 4.54 -1.27
CA SER A 554 17.12 5.05 -1.28
C SER A 554 17.19 6.38 -2.04
N LEU A 555 16.57 6.48 -3.22
CA LEU A 555 16.57 7.70 -4.00
C LEU A 555 15.83 8.82 -3.26
N LEU A 556 14.62 8.56 -2.76
CA LEU A 556 13.84 9.52 -1.99
C LEU A 556 14.62 10.03 -0.78
N ARG A 557 15.34 9.15 -0.08
CA ARG A 557 16.18 9.49 1.07
C ARG A 557 17.32 10.45 0.71
N HIS A 558 17.96 10.28 -0.44
CA HIS A 558 19.18 10.99 -0.82
C HIS A 558 18.96 12.21 -1.72
N VAL A 559 17.77 12.39 -2.30
CA VAL A 559 17.44 13.60 -3.05
C VAL A 559 17.02 14.76 -2.13
N PRO A 560 17.40 16.01 -2.49
CA PRO A 560 16.87 17.21 -1.83
C PRO A 560 15.34 17.27 -1.88
N HIS A 561 14.73 17.93 -0.89
CA HIS A 561 13.28 18.11 -0.81
C HIS A 561 12.60 18.55 -2.12
N PRO A 562 13.13 19.51 -2.93
CA PRO A 562 12.55 19.88 -4.21
C PRO A 562 12.33 18.75 -5.23
N PHE A 563 13.10 17.66 -5.13
CA PHE A 563 13.02 16.54 -6.06
C PHE A 563 12.21 15.36 -5.52
N LYS A 564 11.89 15.34 -4.22
CA LYS A 564 11.10 14.27 -3.59
C LYS A 564 9.74 14.06 -4.25
N PRO A 565 8.95 15.09 -4.62
CA PRO A 565 7.68 14.90 -5.31
C PRO A 565 7.82 14.15 -6.64
N GLY A 566 8.95 14.30 -7.35
CA GLY A 566 9.20 13.58 -8.60
C GLY A 566 9.58 12.11 -8.42
N VAL A 567 10.06 11.72 -7.23
CA VAL A 567 10.36 10.31 -6.90
C VAL A 567 9.12 9.63 -6.33
N TYR A 568 8.42 10.30 -5.41
CA TYR A 568 7.25 9.77 -4.72
C TYR A 568 5.99 9.76 -5.58
N ARG A 569 5.76 10.80 -6.40
CA ARG A 569 4.63 10.97 -7.33
C ARG A 569 3.28 10.49 -6.75
N ASP A 570 2.96 10.93 -5.53
CA ASP A 570 1.72 10.57 -4.85
C ASP A 570 1.47 9.05 -4.82
N GLN A 571 2.51 8.29 -4.41
CA GLN A 571 2.58 6.82 -4.34
C GLN A 571 2.87 6.10 -5.68
N GLU A 572 2.93 6.80 -6.81
CA GLU A 572 3.40 6.24 -8.09
C GLU A 572 4.94 6.23 -8.17
N TRP A 573 5.57 5.46 -7.29
CA TRP A 573 7.03 5.43 -7.16
C TRP A 573 7.75 5.15 -8.49
N LEU A 574 8.96 5.71 -8.67
CA LEU A 574 9.65 5.71 -9.95
C LEU A 574 10.00 4.30 -10.47
N PHE A 575 10.66 3.49 -9.64
CA PHE A 575 11.12 2.16 -10.05
C PHE A 575 10.01 1.11 -9.96
N GLN A 576 9.10 1.21 -9.00
CA GLN A 576 7.92 0.35 -8.95
C GLN A 576 7.00 0.55 -10.16
N GLU A 577 6.74 1.80 -10.58
CA GLU A 577 5.97 2.07 -11.81
C GLU A 577 6.68 1.53 -13.07
N TRP A 578 8.01 1.63 -13.12
CA TRP A 578 8.77 1.02 -14.21
C TRP A 578 8.65 -0.51 -14.25
N LEU A 579 8.55 -1.16 -13.09
CA LEU A 579 8.29 -2.60 -12.99
C LEU A 579 6.87 -2.92 -13.47
N ALA A 580 5.87 -2.19 -12.96
CA ALA A 580 4.46 -2.34 -13.30
C ALA A 580 4.22 -2.18 -14.81
N THR A 581 4.81 -1.16 -15.44
CA THR A 581 4.70 -0.95 -16.91
C THR A 581 5.34 -2.04 -17.76
N ARG A 582 6.31 -2.79 -17.22
CA ARG A 582 6.99 -3.87 -17.95
C ARG A 582 6.36 -5.23 -17.78
N ARG A 583 5.82 -5.52 -16.60
CA ARG A 583 5.35 -6.86 -16.22
C ARG A 583 3.87 -6.95 -15.90
N GLY A 584 3.20 -5.81 -15.75
CA GLY A 584 1.79 -5.72 -15.40
C GLY A 584 1.61 -5.02 -14.04
N PRO A 585 0.48 -4.34 -13.81
CA PRO A 585 0.26 -3.55 -12.60
C PRO A 585 0.17 -4.40 -11.33
N GLU A 586 -0.22 -5.68 -11.45
CA GLU A 586 -0.34 -6.63 -10.34
C GLU A 586 1.00 -6.96 -9.64
N GLU A 587 2.13 -6.74 -10.32
CA GLU A 587 3.49 -6.92 -9.75
C GLU A 587 3.81 -5.93 -8.63
N THR A 588 3.02 -4.87 -8.55
CA THR A 588 3.10 -3.85 -7.50
C THR A 588 1.84 -3.88 -6.63
N ALA A 589 1.07 -4.96 -6.69
CA ALA A 589 -0.21 -5.03 -6.00
C ALA A 589 -0.05 -4.93 -4.49
N GLU A 590 -0.97 -4.15 -3.90
CA GLU A 590 -1.05 -3.99 -2.47
C GLU A 590 -1.79 -5.15 -1.78
N ARG A 591 -1.59 -5.26 -0.46
CA ARG A 591 -2.08 -6.37 0.38
C ARG A 591 -3.57 -6.68 0.20
N PRO A 592 -4.51 -5.70 0.16
CA PRO A 592 -5.93 -6.03 0.01
C PRO A 592 -6.27 -6.81 -1.27
N PHE A 593 -5.54 -6.55 -2.37
CA PHE A 593 -5.66 -7.34 -3.60
C PHE A 593 -4.96 -8.69 -3.46
N GLY A 594 -3.71 -8.68 -2.97
CA GLY A 594 -2.92 -9.91 -2.76
C GLY A 594 -3.62 -10.93 -1.87
N ASP A 595 -4.33 -10.49 -0.83
CA ASP A 595 -5.09 -11.36 0.08
C ASP A 595 -6.30 -12.01 -0.61
N ALA A 596 -6.98 -11.28 -1.50
CA ALA A 596 -8.09 -11.83 -2.29
C ALA A 596 -7.58 -12.90 -3.27
N VAL A 597 -6.45 -12.63 -3.93
CA VAL A 597 -5.77 -13.59 -4.81
C VAL A 597 -5.31 -14.82 -4.01
N PHE A 598 -4.69 -14.61 -2.86
CA PHE A 598 -4.29 -15.67 -1.94
C PHE A 598 -5.49 -16.53 -1.51
N LEU A 599 -6.62 -15.94 -1.14
CA LEU A 599 -7.83 -16.69 -0.76
C LEU A 599 -8.36 -17.56 -1.91
N HIS A 600 -8.33 -17.05 -3.15
CA HIS A 600 -8.70 -17.83 -4.33
C HIS A 600 -7.74 -19.00 -4.58
N GLU A 601 -6.43 -18.79 -4.48
CA GLU A 601 -5.44 -19.87 -4.60
C GLU A 601 -5.60 -20.88 -3.47
N PHE A 602 -5.77 -20.39 -2.24
CA PHE A 602 -6.00 -21.20 -1.06
C PHE A 602 -7.22 -22.10 -1.26
N ALA A 603 -8.35 -21.54 -1.67
CA ALA A 603 -9.54 -22.31 -2.01
C ALA A 603 -9.24 -23.39 -3.07
N ASN A 604 -8.52 -23.07 -4.13
CA ASN A 604 -8.20 -24.04 -5.18
C ASN A 604 -7.30 -25.19 -4.70
N ARG A 605 -6.42 -24.92 -3.75
CA ARG A 605 -5.41 -25.88 -3.26
C ARG A 605 -5.86 -26.70 -2.05
N ILE A 606 -6.93 -26.31 -1.36
CA ILE A 606 -7.44 -27.09 -0.21
C ILE A 606 -7.67 -28.54 -0.62
N ALA A 607 -7.23 -29.42 0.28
CA ALA A 607 -7.40 -30.86 0.20
C ALA A 607 -7.90 -31.42 1.54
N ARG A 608 -8.51 -32.60 1.46
CA ARG A 608 -8.92 -33.38 2.63
C ARG A 608 -7.70 -34.12 3.20
N GLY A 609 -7.36 -33.81 4.44
CA GLY A 609 -6.32 -34.46 5.24
C GLY A 609 -6.85 -35.57 6.14
N ASP A 610 -6.12 -35.84 7.23
CA ASP A 610 -6.43 -36.91 8.20
C ASP A 610 -7.57 -36.56 9.17
N VAL A 611 -7.74 -37.34 10.25
CA VAL A 611 -8.84 -37.16 11.21
C VAL A 611 -8.52 -36.19 12.35
N ALA A 612 -7.29 -35.68 12.45
CA ALA A 612 -6.92 -34.77 13.53
C ALA A 612 -7.65 -33.43 13.34
N PRO A 613 -8.16 -32.79 14.42
CA PRO A 613 -8.88 -31.53 14.29
C PRO A 613 -7.95 -30.40 13.88
N VAL A 614 -8.40 -29.54 12.97
CA VAL A 614 -7.61 -28.43 12.42
C VAL A 614 -8.28 -27.10 12.74
N TYR A 615 -7.50 -26.17 13.29
CA TYR A 615 -7.90 -24.79 13.50
C TYR A 615 -7.11 -23.88 12.54
N SER A 616 -7.81 -23.28 11.59
CA SER A 616 -7.21 -22.37 10.60
C SER A 616 -7.60 -20.94 10.92
N PHE A 617 -6.64 -20.16 11.40
CA PHE A 617 -6.78 -18.74 11.66
C PHE A 617 -6.14 -17.94 10.51
N MET A 618 -6.92 -17.06 9.88
CA MET A 618 -6.49 -16.20 8.79
C MET A 618 -6.69 -14.75 9.20
N HIS A 619 -5.65 -13.92 9.12
CA HIS A 619 -5.76 -12.47 9.29
C HIS A 619 -5.38 -11.79 7.98
N LEU A 620 -6.38 -11.22 7.31
CA LEU A 620 -6.29 -10.68 5.96
C LEU A 620 -6.64 -9.20 5.99
N LEU A 621 -5.85 -8.40 5.30
CA LEU A 621 -6.02 -6.97 5.17
C LEU A 621 -7.19 -6.60 4.27
N THR A 622 -7.64 -7.45 3.35
CA THR A 622 -8.84 -7.14 2.55
C THR A 622 -10.09 -7.03 3.44
N PRO A 623 -10.95 -5.98 3.34
CA PRO A 623 -10.96 -4.87 2.37
C PRO A 623 -10.37 -3.52 2.86
N HIS A 624 -9.43 -3.50 3.81
CA HIS A 624 -8.77 -2.29 4.35
C HIS A 624 -8.31 -1.32 3.24
N PRO A 625 -8.43 0.01 3.45
CA PRO A 625 -7.84 1.01 2.56
C PRO A 625 -6.30 0.88 2.44
N PRO A 626 -5.67 1.19 1.31
CA PRO A 626 -6.27 1.89 0.20
C PRO A 626 -7.19 1.01 -0.65
N ILE A 627 -8.10 1.65 -1.38
CA ILE A 627 -8.97 0.93 -2.32
C ILE A 627 -8.19 0.68 -3.61
N VAL A 628 -7.94 -0.58 -3.87
CA VAL A 628 -7.09 -1.05 -4.96
C VAL A 628 -7.77 -2.03 -5.88
N THR A 629 -9.09 -2.16 -5.77
CA THR A 629 -9.91 -3.03 -6.62
C THR A 629 -11.09 -2.30 -7.23
N ASP A 630 -11.42 -2.69 -8.47
CA ASP A 630 -12.64 -2.25 -9.14
C ASP A 630 -13.81 -3.23 -8.89
N SER A 631 -14.96 -2.97 -9.53
CA SER A 631 -16.15 -3.81 -9.42
C SER A 631 -15.99 -5.22 -9.97
N ASP A 632 -14.99 -5.45 -10.83
CA ASP A 632 -14.67 -6.76 -11.42
C ASP A 632 -13.55 -7.47 -10.63
N CYS A 633 -13.15 -6.91 -9.49
CA CYS A 633 -12.08 -7.40 -8.63
C CYS A 633 -10.70 -7.44 -9.31
N ARG A 634 -10.46 -6.54 -10.27
CA ARG A 634 -9.15 -6.32 -10.88
C ARG A 634 -8.35 -5.29 -10.09
N TYR A 635 -7.03 -5.39 -10.14
CA TYR A 635 -6.15 -4.43 -9.48
C TYR A 635 -6.27 -3.05 -10.15
N ALA A 636 -6.77 -2.08 -9.41
CA ALA A 636 -7.08 -0.74 -9.87
C ALA A 636 -6.92 0.27 -8.71
N PRO A 637 -5.69 0.71 -8.39
CA PRO A 637 -5.43 1.67 -7.31
C PRO A 637 -6.20 2.97 -7.53
N LYS A 638 -6.87 3.47 -6.49
CA LYS A 638 -7.69 4.68 -6.54
C LYS A 638 -7.00 5.86 -5.86
N ARG A 639 -6.88 6.98 -6.59
CA ARG A 639 -6.38 8.25 -6.02
C ARG A 639 -7.38 8.96 -5.11
N THR A 640 -8.66 8.68 -5.27
CA THR A 640 -9.73 9.24 -4.45
C THR A 640 -10.74 8.15 -4.21
N GLU A 641 -10.92 7.80 -2.94
CA GLU A 641 -11.76 6.70 -2.52
C GLU A 641 -13.19 7.18 -2.29
N THR A 642 -14.17 6.48 -2.85
CA THR A 642 -15.57 6.71 -2.55
C THR A 642 -16.14 5.56 -1.71
N PRO A 643 -17.27 5.79 -1.00
CA PRO A 643 -17.97 4.69 -0.34
C PRO A 643 -18.34 3.55 -1.30
N GLY A 644 -18.65 3.86 -2.56
CA GLY A 644 -18.93 2.85 -3.58
C GLY A 644 -17.71 2.00 -3.94
N ASP A 645 -16.52 2.60 -4.00
CA ASP A 645 -15.28 1.87 -4.24
C ASP A 645 -14.99 0.89 -3.10
N PHE A 646 -15.16 1.32 -1.84
CA PHE A 646 -15.00 0.42 -0.69
C PHE A 646 -16.02 -0.74 -0.73
N VAL A 647 -17.27 -0.49 -1.10
CA VAL A 647 -18.28 -1.55 -1.27
C VAL A 647 -17.83 -2.55 -2.34
N ASN A 648 -17.22 -2.11 -3.43
CA ASN A 648 -16.69 -3.01 -4.45
C ASN A 648 -15.54 -3.88 -3.91
N GLN A 649 -14.56 -3.28 -3.23
CA GLN A 649 -13.48 -4.03 -2.60
C GLN A 649 -13.99 -5.04 -1.55
N ALA A 650 -14.98 -4.64 -0.76
CA ALA A 650 -15.66 -5.53 0.18
C ALA A 650 -16.38 -6.70 -0.52
N ARG A 651 -17.02 -6.47 -1.68
CA ARG A 651 -17.61 -7.54 -2.50
C ARG A 651 -16.53 -8.50 -3.02
N CYS A 652 -15.36 -8.01 -3.37
CA CYS A 652 -14.24 -8.85 -3.81
C CYS A 652 -13.74 -9.77 -2.70
N ALA A 653 -13.56 -9.25 -1.49
CA ALA A 653 -13.25 -10.06 -0.30
C ALA A 653 -14.30 -11.16 -0.07
N LEU A 654 -15.60 -10.82 -0.11
CA LEU A 654 -16.68 -11.79 0.05
C LEU A 654 -16.74 -12.81 -1.09
N SER A 655 -16.39 -12.43 -2.32
CA SER A 655 -16.34 -13.34 -3.46
C SER A 655 -15.23 -14.38 -3.31
N ALA A 656 -14.05 -13.99 -2.80
CA ALA A 656 -12.95 -14.89 -2.50
C ALA A 656 -13.32 -15.89 -1.40
N ILE A 657 -13.97 -15.43 -0.33
CA ILE A 657 -14.49 -16.31 0.73
C ILE A 657 -15.57 -17.25 0.17
N ARG A 658 -16.47 -16.77 -0.69
CA ARG A 658 -17.49 -17.60 -1.33
C ARG A 658 -16.86 -18.73 -2.16
N ALA A 659 -15.74 -18.48 -2.85
CA ALA A 659 -15.01 -19.53 -3.56
C ALA A 659 -14.48 -20.61 -2.60
N LEU A 660 -13.95 -20.19 -1.45
CA LEU A 660 -13.56 -21.10 -0.38
C LEU A 660 -14.75 -21.92 0.14
N LEU A 661 -15.89 -21.31 0.42
CA LEU A 661 -17.10 -22.02 0.89
C LEU A 661 -17.56 -23.08 -0.11
N ARG A 662 -17.58 -22.75 -1.41
CA ARG A 662 -17.93 -23.70 -2.48
C ARG A 662 -16.94 -24.86 -2.55
N ARG A 663 -15.64 -24.58 -2.46
CA ARG A 663 -14.63 -25.66 -2.39
C ARG A 663 -14.88 -26.60 -1.23
N LEU A 664 -15.19 -26.07 -0.04
CA LEU A 664 -15.49 -26.90 1.13
C LEU A 664 -16.72 -27.78 0.88
N GLN A 665 -17.72 -27.30 0.14
CA GLN A 665 -18.88 -28.11 -0.25
C GLN A 665 -18.48 -29.22 -1.23
N ASP A 666 -17.73 -28.89 -2.28
CA ASP A 666 -17.24 -29.85 -3.28
C ASP A 666 -16.43 -30.99 -2.66
N LEU A 667 -15.64 -30.68 -1.62
CA LEU A 667 -14.83 -31.65 -0.89
C LEU A 667 -15.60 -32.37 0.23
N GLY A 668 -16.88 -32.05 0.47
CA GLY A 668 -17.68 -32.61 1.56
C GLY A 668 -17.13 -32.28 2.95
N LEU A 669 -16.52 -31.10 3.09
CA LEU A 669 -15.93 -30.55 4.31
C LEU A 669 -16.76 -29.41 4.93
N TYR A 670 -17.70 -28.82 4.19
CA TYR A 670 -18.51 -27.70 4.64
C TYR A 670 -19.27 -27.99 5.95
N ASP A 671 -19.96 -29.13 6.03
CA ASP A 671 -20.72 -29.53 7.23
C ASP A 671 -19.80 -29.96 8.38
N ARG A 672 -18.58 -30.38 8.04
CA ARG A 672 -17.50 -30.73 8.98
C ARG A 672 -16.66 -29.52 9.40
N SER A 673 -17.15 -28.32 9.09
CA SER A 673 -16.47 -27.06 9.41
C SER A 673 -17.39 -26.13 10.18
N ALA A 674 -16.91 -25.62 11.30
CA ALA A 674 -17.40 -24.39 11.89
C ALA A 674 -16.59 -23.23 11.34
N ILE A 675 -17.26 -22.15 10.91
CA ILE A 675 -16.63 -21.04 10.21
C ILE A 675 -17.03 -19.72 10.87
N ILE A 676 -16.05 -18.91 11.24
CA ILE A 676 -16.25 -17.53 11.67
C ILE A 676 -15.62 -16.62 10.63
N VAL A 677 -16.39 -15.68 10.10
CA VAL A 677 -15.89 -14.56 9.30
C VAL A 677 -16.17 -13.29 10.10
N THR A 678 -15.12 -12.62 10.55
CA THR A 678 -15.24 -11.38 11.33
C THR A 678 -14.38 -10.28 10.72
N SER A 679 -14.52 -9.07 11.25
CA SER A 679 -13.47 -8.06 11.13
C SER A 679 -12.90 -7.65 12.47
N ASP A 680 -11.66 -7.17 12.49
CA ASP A 680 -10.98 -6.67 13.68
C ASP A 680 -11.52 -5.31 14.17
N HIS A 681 -11.88 -4.44 13.23
CA HIS A 681 -12.62 -3.21 13.45
C HIS A 681 -13.39 -2.80 12.20
N GLY A 682 -14.24 -1.78 12.33
CA GLY A 682 -14.82 -1.13 11.16
C GLY A 682 -13.94 0.03 10.67
N VAL A 683 -14.34 0.62 9.56
CA VAL A 683 -13.78 1.85 9.00
C VAL A 683 -14.88 2.89 8.78
N ASN A 684 -14.49 4.14 8.62
CA ASN A 684 -15.37 5.20 8.16
C ASN A 684 -14.82 5.83 6.87
N ILE A 685 -15.24 5.31 5.72
CA ILE A 685 -14.92 5.88 4.39
C ILE A 685 -15.70 7.18 4.13
N ARG A 686 -16.75 7.47 4.93
CA ARG A 686 -17.49 8.74 4.84
C ARG A 686 -16.79 9.85 5.64
N LEU A 687 -16.11 10.69 4.86
CA LEU A 687 -16.09 12.17 4.91
C LEU A 687 -15.43 12.88 6.09
N ASN A 688 -14.43 13.68 5.73
CA ASN A 688 -14.28 15.02 6.29
C ASN A 688 -14.98 16.03 5.34
N PRO A 689 -16.00 16.80 5.75
CA PRO A 689 -16.68 16.81 7.05
C PRO A 689 -17.95 15.94 7.07
N LEU A 690 -18.32 15.51 8.28
CA LEU A 690 -19.53 14.72 8.61
C LEU A 690 -20.80 15.26 7.94
N ASP A 691 -21.62 14.34 7.41
CA ASP A 691 -22.94 14.65 6.87
C ASP A 691 -23.78 15.39 7.93
N VAL A 692 -24.40 16.52 7.52
CA VAL A 692 -25.10 17.42 8.44
C VAL A 692 -26.19 16.66 9.19
N ASP A 693 -26.78 15.62 8.62
CA ASP A 693 -27.90 14.87 9.19
C ASP A 693 -27.52 13.57 9.91
N HIS A 694 -26.24 13.34 10.27
CA HIS A 694 -25.85 12.09 10.94
C HIS A 694 -26.55 11.93 12.32
N PRO A 695 -27.22 10.79 12.61
CA PRO A 695 -28.03 10.62 13.83
C PRO A 695 -27.21 10.71 15.13
N PHE A 696 -25.90 10.45 15.05
CA PHE A 696 -24.96 10.54 16.17
C PHE A 696 -24.26 11.91 16.32
N ARG A 697 -24.57 12.91 15.48
CA ARG A 697 -23.86 14.21 15.46
C ARG A 697 -23.93 15.00 16.78
N SER A 698 -25.00 14.80 17.55
CA SER A 698 -25.26 15.51 18.81
C SER A 698 -24.62 14.84 20.03
N LYS A 699 -23.99 13.67 19.86
CA LYS A 699 -23.38 12.88 20.94
C LYS A 699 -21.87 13.08 20.90
N TRP A 700 -21.31 13.61 21.99
CA TRP A 700 -19.91 13.98 22.09
C TRP A 700 -19.22 13.23 23.23
N SER A 701 -17.94 12.89 23.04
CA SER A 701 -17.07 12.50 24.14
C SER A 701 -16.69 13.73 24.99
N PRO A 702 -16.14 13.52 26.20
CA PRO A 702 -15.57 14.58 27.04
C PRO A 702 -14.51 15.47 26.37
N THR A 703 -13.91 15.04 25.26
CA THR A 703 -12.77 15.65 24.55
C THR A 703 -13.12 16.04 23.11
N ASP A 704 -14.39 16.25 22.81
CA ASP A 704 -14.90 16.68 21.50
C ASP A 704 -14.77 15.67 20.35
N VAL A 705 -14.65 14.38 20.65
CA VAL A 705 -14.86 13.33 19.65
C VAL A 705 -16.36 13.11 19.45
N THR A 706 -16.87 13.32 18.24
CA THR A 706 -18.27 13.02 17.92
C THR A 706 -18.47 11.51 17.82
N LEU A 707 -19.59 11.00 18.34
CA LEU A 707 -19.90 9.58 18.24
C LEU A 707 -20.15 9.14 16.78
N ALA A 708 -20.44 10.10 15.90
CA ALA A 708 -20.57 9.88 14.46
C ALA A 708 -19.29 9.35 13.80
N THR A 709 -18.10 9.79 14.22
CA THR A 709 -16.83 9.29 13.69
C THR A 709 -16.41 7.94 14.31
N VAL A 710 -17.05 7.57 15.42
CA VAL A 710 -16.71 6.39 16.22
C VAL A 710 -17.56 5.18 15.83
N GLN A 711 -18.87 5.39 15.64
CA GLN A 711 -19.85 4.31 15.57
C GLN A 711 -19.55 3.28 14.46
N ARG A 712 -19.20 3.76 13.25
CA ARG A 712 -18.88 2.87 12.12
C ARG A 712 -17.60 2.06 12.34
N ARG A 713 -16.59 2.67 12.98
CA ARG A 713 -15.34 2.00 13.36
C ARG A 713 -15.53 0.99 14.48
N ALA A 714 -16.59 1.14 15.27
CA ALA A 714 -16.91 0.29 16.40
C ALA A 714 -17.75 -0.94 16.06
N ALA A 715 -18.28 -1.04 14.84
CA ALA A 715 -19.19 -2.11 14.42
C ALA A 715 -18.56 -2.98 13.32
N PRO A 716 -17.58 -3.85 13.64
CA PRO A 716 -17.00 -4.79 12.69
C PRO A 716 -18.02 -5.86 12.27
N LEU A 717 -17.81 -6.44 11.09
CA LEU A 717 -18.53 -7.62 10.60
C LEU A 717 -18.37 -8.81 11.57
N LEU A 718 -19.45 -9.58 11.79
CA LEU A 718 -19.41 -10.92 12.37
C LEU A 718 -20.44 -11.84 11.72
N LEU A 719 -19.97 -12.96 11.20
CA LEU A 719 -20.72 -14.07 10.63
C LEU A 719 -20.23 -15.37 11.29
N VAL A 720 -21.15 -16.21 11.77
CA VAL A 720 -20.81 -17.51 12.38
C VAL A 720 -21.65 -18.62 11.78
N LYS A 721 -20.99 -19.67 11.31
CA LYS A 721 -21.60 -20.94 10.86
C LYS A 721 -21.19 -22.07 11.81
N PRO A 722 -22.13 -22.67 12.55
CA PRO A 722 -21.88 -23.90 13.29
C PRO A 722 -21.62 -25.13 12.41
N PHE A 723 -21.13 -26.21 13.02
CA PHE A 723 -21.06 -27.52 12.37
C PHE A 723 -22.45 -27.98 11.89
N ALA A 724 -22.50 -28.58 10.71
CA ALA A 724 -23.73 -29.13 10.09
C ALA A 724 -24.93 -28.17 9.96
N ALA A 725 -24.74 -26.86 10.14
CA ALA A 725 -25.80 -25.87 9.93
C ALA A 725 -26.02 -25.64 8.41
N GLU A 726 -27.28 -25.74 7.98
CA GLU A 726 -27.67 -25.67 6.56
C GLU A 726 -28.81 -24.69 6.26
N ASP A 727 -29.38 -24.04 7.28
CA ASP A 727 -30.47 -23.07 7.12
C ASP A 727 -30.05 -21.89 6.22
N PRO A 728 -30.98 -21.19 5.57
CA PRO A 728 -30.68 -19.91 4.92
C PRO A 728 -29.98 -18.95 5.89
N LEU A 729 -29.15 -18.02 5.37
CA LEU A 729 -28.39 -17.09 6.20
C LEU A 729 -29.35 -16.33 7.15
N GLN A 730 -29.08 -16.39 8.45
CA GLN A 730 -29.91 -15.72 9.46
C GLN A 730 -29.31 -14.38 9.87
N VAL A 731 -30.14 -13.45 10.33
CA VAL A 731 -29.71 -12.18 10.92
C VAL A 731 -30.08 -12.17 12.39
N SER A 732 -29.11 -11.92 13.26
CA SER A 732 -29.29 -11.79 14.70
C SER A 732 -28.93 -10.39 15.18
N HIS A 733 -29.77 -9.85 16.07
CA HIS A 733 -29.53 -8.58 16.76
C HIS A 733 -29.04 -8.78 18.21
N ALA A 734 -28.62 -10.00 18.57
CA ALA A 734 -28.01 -10.27 19.86
C ALA A 734 -26.85 -9.29 20.13
N PRO A 735 -26.77 -8.73 21.35
CA PRO A 735 -25.77 -7.72 21.69
C PRO A 735 -24.41 -8.40 21.93
N THR A 736 -23.73 -8.77 20.86
CA THR A 736 -22.44 -9.47 20.92
C THR A 736 -21.27 -8.48 20.93
N SER A 737 -20.10 -8.95 21.34
CA SER A 737 -18.85 -8.20 21.32
C SER A 737 -17.70 -9.04 20.78
N ALA A 738 -16.65 -8.43 20.23
CA ALA A 738 -15.45 -9.16 19.83
C ALA A 738 -14.77 -9.89 21.01
N LEU A 739 -15.04 -9.48 22.26
CA LEU A 739 -14.62 -10.19 23.48
C LEU A 739 -15.33 -11.55 23.68
N ASP A 740 -16.42 -11.80 22.97
CA ASP A 740 -17.21 -13.03 23.04
C ASP A 740 -16.69 -14.14 22.08
N LEU A 741 -15.76 -13.79 21.19
CA LEU A 741 -15.24 -14.68 20.15
C LEU A 741 -14.42 -15.87 20.69
N PRO A 742 -13.58 -15.74 21.75
CA PRO A 742 -12.91 -16.90 22.33
C PRO A 742 -13.91 -17.92 22.88
N ALA A 743 -14.89 -17.48 23.68
CA ALA A 743 -15.93 -18.36 24.20
C ALA A 743 -16.76 -19.02 23.08
N THR A 744 -17.00 -18.30 21.98
CA THR A 744 -17.67 -18.85 20.79
C THR A 744 -16.82 -19.92 20.10
N LEU A 745 -15.53 -19.68 19.91
CA LEU A 745 -14.61 -20.64 19.30
C LEU A 745 -14.49 -21.92 20.14
N LEU A 746 -14.39 -21.79 21.47
CA LEU A 746 -14.32 -22.92 22.38
C LEU A 746 -15.65 -23.71 22.45
N ASP A 747 -16.79 -23.01 22.41
CA ASP A 747 -18.12 -23.64 22.30
C ASP A 747 -18.26 -24.43 20.99
N LEU A 748 -17.88 -23.83 19.85
CA LEU A 748 -17.86 -24.51 18.56
C LEU A 748 -16.92 -25.73 18.57
N ALA A 749 -15.74 -25.60 19.16
CA ALA A 749 -14.78 -26.70 19.28
C ALA A 749 -15.21 -27.80 20.26
N GLU A 750 -16.28 -27.59 21.05
CA GLU A 750 -16.70 -28.44 22.17
C GLU A 750 -15.59 -28.65 23.20
N VAL A 751 -14.81 -27.59 23.45
CA VAL A 751 -13.72 -27.55 24.41
C VAL A 751 -14.15 -26.74 25.64
N PRO A 752 -13.79 -27.15 26.87
CA PRO A 752 -14.08 -26.34 28.06
C PRO A 752 -13.51 -24.92 27.94
N ASP A 753 -14.34 -23.92 28.23
CA ASP A 753 -13.88 -22.53 28.29
C ASP A 753 -13.05 -22.29 29.56
N THR A 754 -11.75 -22.53 29.45
CA THR A 754 -10.78 -22.28 30.51
C THR A 754 -10.30 -20.83 30.56
N LEU A 755 -10.63 -20.01 29.54
CA LEU A 755 -10.32 -18.58 29.54
C LEU A 755 -11.30 -17.83 30.44
N GLY A 756 -12.57 -18.25 30.46
CA GLY A 756 -13.60 -17.70 31.33
C GLY A 756 -14.01 -16.27 30.97
N ASN A 757 -13.76 -15.84 29.73
CA ASN A 757 -14.00 -14.49 29.25
C ASN A 757 -15.01 -14.48 28.09
N GLY A 758 -16.02 -13.60 28.19
CA GLY A 758 -17.08 -13.49 27.19
C GLY A 758 -18.13 -14.60 27.29
N ALA A 759 -19.04 -14.64 26.31
CA ALA A 759 -20.06 -15.69 26.21
C ALA A 759 -20.27 -16.09 24.76
N SER A 760 -20.47 -17.38 24.47
CA SER A 760 -20.73 -17.84 23.09
C SER A 760 -21.90 -17.10 22.45
N VAL A 761 -21.65 -16.47 21.30
CA VAL A 761 -22.66 -15.67 20.58
C VAL A 761 -23.82 -16.52 20.08
N LEU A 762 -23.61 -17.83 19.90
CA LEU A 762 -24.63 -18.78 19.44
C LEU A 762 -25.71 -19.04 20.49
N ARG A 763 -25.41 -18.76 21.76
CA ARG A 763 -26.31 -18.99 22.90
C ARG A 763 -26.95 -17.70 23.42
N MET A 764 -26.68 -16.58 22.77
CA MET A 764 -27.08 -15.26 23.24
C MET A 764 -28.44 -14.86 22.67
N ASP A 765 -29.42 -14.64 23.56
CA ASP A 765 -30.75 -14.20 23.18
C ASP A 765 -30.71 -12.75 22.63
N PRO A 766 -31.30 -12.47 21.45
CA PRO A 766 -31.51 -11.12 20.93
C PRO A 766 -32.16 -10.14 21.91
N ALA A 767 -32.99 -10.63 22.85
CA ALA A 767 -33.63 -9.83 23.89
C ALA A 767 -32.73 -9.57 25.12
N THR A 768 -31.54 -10.14 25.18
CA THR A 768 -30.60 -9.93 26.29
C THR A 768 -30.27 -8.45 26.43
N SER A 769 -30.39 -7.90 27.64
CA SER A 769 -29.85 -6.57 27.96
C SER A 769 -28.48 -6.73 28.62
N ARG A 770 -27.42 -6.30 27.93
CA ARG A 770 -26.06 -6.27 28.49
C ARG A 770 -25.31 -5.01 28.08
N GLN A 771 -24.42 -4.60 28.97
CA GLN A 771 -23.43 -3.57 28.69
C GLN A 771 -22.26 -4.17 27.89
N ARG A 772 -21.83 -3.45 26.86
CA ARG A 772 -20.61 -3.74 26.11
C ARG A 772 -19.74 -2.50 26.06
N ILE A 773 -18.43 -2.68 25.98
CA ILE A 773 -17.46 -1.60 26.08
C ILE A 773 -16.66 -1.47 24.79
N TYR A 774 -16.54 -0.24 24.28
CA TYR A 774 -15.71 0.10 23.14
C TYR A 774 -14.73 1.22 23.51
N ALA A 775 -13.50 1.15 23.03
CA ALA A 775 -12.47 2.13 23.34
C ALA A 775 -11.91 2.80 22.06
N HIS A 776 -11.81 4.12 22.07
CA HIS A 776 -11.41 4.97 20.95
C HIS A 776 -10.32 5.96 21.39
N GLY A 777 -9.12 5.87 20.81
CA GLY A 777 -8.03 6.82 21.06
C GLY A 777 -6.78 6.45 20.25
N SER A 778 -5.89 7.42 20.04
CA SER A 778 -4.64 7.22 19.28
C SER A 778 -3.70 6.23 19.98
N GLY A 779 -2.80 5.61 19.21
CA GLY A 779 -1.79 4.67 19.72
C GLY A 779 -0.77 5.27 20.71
N SER A 780 -0.68 6.60 20.80
CA SER A 780 0.17 7.35 21.74
C SER A 780 -0.44 7.53 23.13
N PHE A 781 -1.69 7.10 23.35
CA PHE A 781 -2.43 7.23 24.62
C PHE A 781 -2.68 8.67 25.11
N ASP A 782 -2.57 9.70 24.28
CA ASP A 782 -2.85 11.10 24.67
C ASP A 782 -4.25 11.26 25.30
N GLY A 783 -5.21 10.43 24.87
CA GLY A 783 -6.48 10.17 25.54
C GLY A 783 -7.22 8.98 24.92
N LEU A 784 -7.73 8.08 25.77
CA LEU A 784 -8.54 6.92 25.41
C LEU A 784 -9.99 7.11 25.88
N HIS A 785 -10.93 7.22 24.94
CA HIS A 785 -12.36 7.37 25.21
C HIS A 785 -13.05 6.03 25.20
N VAL A 786 -13.65 5.67 26.32
CA VAL A 786 -14.34 4.41 26.52
C VAL A 786 -15.83 4.68 26.54
N PHE A 787 -16.56 4.01 25.66
CA PHE A 787 -18.00 4.07 25.53
C PHE A 787 -18.64 2.80 26.06
N ALA A 788 -19.73 2.96 26.80
CA ALA A 788 -20.62 1.86 27.18
C ALA A 788 -21.82 1.85 26.23
N VAL A 789 -22.12 0.69 25.66
CA VAL A 789 -23.24 0.47 24.75
C VAL A 789 -24.21 -0.49 25.41
N ASN A 790 -25.41 0.01 25.73
CA ASN A 790 -26.50 -0.72 26.37
C ASN A 790 -27.71 -0.74 25.42
N GLY A 791 -27.63 -1.51 24.34
CA GLY A 791 -28.67 -1.54 23.31
C GLY A 791 -28.10 -1.76 21.92
N HIS A 792 -28.83 -1.36 20.88
CA HIS A 792 -28.43 -1.54 19.48
C HIS A 792 -27.37 -0.52 19.05
N LEU A 793 -26.38 -0.93 18.24
CA LEU A 793 -25.26 -0.05 17.82
C LEU A 793 -25.68 1.16 16.99
N ASN A 794 -26.82 1.07 16.31
CA ASN A 794 -27.38 2.15 15.48
C ASN A 794 -28.33 3.09 16.26
N ASP A 795 -28.55 2.84 17.56
CA ASP A 795 -29.38 3.69 18.42
C ASP A 795 -28.49 4.69 19.20
N PRO A 796 -28.55 6.01 18.93
CA PRO A 796 -27.75 7.00 19.65
C PRO A 796 -27.97 7.06 21.17
N ASP A 797 -29.11 6.59 21.67
CA ASP A 797 -29.43 6.58 23.09
C ASP A 797 -28.89 5.35 23.82
N ALA A 798 -28.54 4.29 23.08
CA ALA A 798 -27.85 3.13 23.63
C ALA A 798 -26.39 3.44 24.03
N TRP A 799 -25.80 4.52 23.51
CA TRP A 799 -24.39 4.87 23.73
C TRP A 799 -24.22 5.91 24.83
N ASN A 800 -23.30 5.60 25.75
CA ASN A 800 -22.94 6.47 26.86
C ASN A 800 -21.42 6.62 26.93
N SER A 801 -20.93 7.84 27.15
CA SER A 801 -19.54 8.03 27.54
C SER A 801 -19.33 7.37 28.90
N TYR A 802 -18.54 6.29 28.94
CA TYR A 802 -18.31 5.51 30.16
C TYR A 802 -17.14 6.07 30.95
N ARG A 803 -15.97 6.22 30.29
CA ARG A 803 -14.80 6.85 30.89
C ARG A 803 -13.85 7.44 29.85
N SER A 804 -12.99 8.38 30.26
CA SER A 804 -11.81 8.78 29.49
C SER A 804 -10.55 8.46 30.29
N VAL A 805 -9.61 7.75 29.69
CA VAL A 805 -8.36 7.36 30.33
C VAL A 805 -7.21 8.06 29.63
N PHE A 806 -6.41 8.81 30.36
CA PHE A 806 -5.30 9.59 29.80
C PHE A 806 -3.97 8.86 30.01
N ALA A 807 -2.98 9.14 29.17
CA ALA A 807 -1.62 8.64 29.36
C ALA A 807 -1.11 8.92 30.79
N PRO A 808 -0.34 8.03 31.41
CA PRO A 808 0.33 8.32 32.67
C PRO A 808 1.24 9.55 32.52
N ALA A 809 0.86 10.68 33.14
CA ALA A 809 1.66 11.91 33.15
C ALA A 809 2.22 12.18 34.55
N LEU A 810 3.49 12.63 34.62
CA LEU A 810 4.12 13.08 35.86
C LEU A 810 3.43 14.31 36.44
N ASP A 811 2.94 15.22 35.59
CA ASP A 811 2.11 16.37 35.99
C ASP A 811 0.65 16.18 35.51
N ARG A 812 -0.14 15.49 36.33
CA ARG A 812 -1.60 15.32 36.10
C ARG A 812 -2.34 16.66 36.04
N ALA A 813 -1.84 17.71 36.70
CA ALA A 813 -2.45 19.03 36.64
C ALA A 813 -2.17 19.71 35.29
N ALA A 814 -0.97 19.56 34.72
CA ALA A 814 -0.69 19.99 33.35
C ALA A 814 -1.56 19.26 32.34
N GLN A 815 -1.67 17.94 32.44
CA GLN A 815 -2.54 17.16 31.55
C GLN A 815 -4.00 17.62 31.60
N ARG A 816 -4.55 17.87 32.80
CA ARG A 816 -5.89 18.45 32.95
C ARG A 816 -6.02 19.84 32.33
N ARG A 817 -4.95 20.66 32.36
CA ARG A 817 -4.91 21.96 31.67
C ARG A 817 -4.95 21.81 30.14
N THR A 818 -4.29 20.80 29.59
CA THR A 818 -4.22 20.56 28.13
C THR A 818 -5.56 20.14 27.52
N HIS A 819 -6.50 19.62 28.32
CA HIS A 819 -7.82 19.16 27.85
C HIS A 819 -8.98 20.10 28.21
N ARG A 820 -8.71 21.38 28.52
CA ARG A 820 -9.76 22.40 28.73
C ARG A 820 -10.37 22.80 27.39
N ILE A 821 -11.70 22.81 27.29
CA ILE A 821 -12.43 23.20 26.08
C ILE A 821 -13.19 24.49 26.36
N GLY A 822 -13.05 25.50 25.48
CA GLY A 822 -13.79 26.76 25.57
C GLY A 822 -13.52 27.53 26.87
N ILE A 823 -12.30 27.45 27.41
CA ILE A 823 -11.85 28.15 28.62
C ILE A 823 -10.54 28.88 28.30
N PHE A 824 -10.55 30.20 28.42
CA PHE A 824 -9.43 31.08 28.12
C PHE A 824 -9.02 31.81 29.39
N ALA A 825 -7.72 31.88 29.68
CA ALA A 825 -7.24 32.69 30.78
C ALA A 825 -7.57 34.17 30.50
N ASP A 826 -8.11 34.89 31.50
CA ASP A 826 -8.38 36.32 31.30
C ASP A 826 -7.04 37.08 31.23
N PRO A 827 -6.75 37.81 30.13
CA PRO A 827 -5.50 38.55 29.98
C PRO A 827 -5.26 39.56 31.10
N ILE A 828 -6.32 40.10 31.74
CA ILE A 828 -6.20 41.07 32.84
C ILE A 828 -5.66 40.42 34.13
N ASP A 829 -5.92 39.13 34.33
CA ASP A 829 -5.54 38.42 35.56
C ASP A 829 -4.08 37.91 35.53
N THR A 830 -3.45 37.86 34.35
CA THR A 830 -2.03 37.48 34.21
C THR A 830 -1.04 38.46 34.87
N MET A 831 -1.51 39.65 35.26
CA MET A 831 -0.72 40.67 35.99
C MET A 831 -0.95 40.65 37.52
N SER A 832 -1.88 39.84 38.02
CA SER A 832 -2.29 39.77 39.43
C SER A 832 -1.56 38.65 40.17
N GLN A 833 -0.88 38.94 41.28
CA GLN A 833 -0.26 37.93 42.17
C GLN A 833 -1.30 37.17 43.03
N SER A 834 -2.59 37.19 42.67
CA SER A 834 -3.62 36.44 43.39
C SER A 834 -3.52 34.94 43.08
N ARG A 835 -3.81 34.09 44.07
CA ARG A 835 -3.77 32.62 43.90
C ARG A 835 -4.94 32.07 43.09
N GLU A 836 -6.01 32.84 42.87
CA GLU A 836 -7.23 32.39 42.19
C GLU A 836 -7.22 32.87 40.73
N ARG A 837 -7.32 31.92 39.78
CA ARG A 837 -7.31 32.23 38.34
C ARG A 837 -8.72 32.49 37.82
N ILE A 838 -8.86 33.55 37.05
CA ILE A 838 -10.09 33.94 36.35
C ILE A 838 -9.98 33.53 34.88
N TYR A 839 -11.08 32.97 34.38
CA TYR A 839 -11.21 32.52 33.00
C TYR A 839 -12.44 33.14 32.34
N ARG A 840 -12.36 33.33 31.03
CA ARG A 840 -13.49 33.57 30.14
C ARG A 840 -13.86 32.25 29.47
N THR A 841 -15.15 31.98 29.31
CA THR A 841 -15.61 30.79 28.60
C THR A 841 -16.22 31.14 27.25
N ASP A 842 -16.28 30.16 26.35
CA ASP A 842 -17.19 30.18 25.20
C ASP A 842 -18.63 29.85 25.65
N GLU A 843 -19.55 29.72 24.68
CA GLU A 843 -20.91 29.20 24.91
C GLU A 843 -20.92 27.82 25.58
N ARG A 844 -19.86 27.04 25.34
CA ARG A 844 -19.62 25.73 25.94
C ARG A 844 -18.22 25.67 26.53
N ALA A 845 -18.14 25.59 27.85
CA ALA A 845 -16.89 25.39 28.58
C ALA A 845 -16.86 24.00 29.23
N VAL A 846 -15.69 23.35 29.20
CA VAL A 846 -15.46 22.05 29.84
C VAL A 846 -14.20 22.08 30.68
N PHE A 847 -14.32 21.63 31.92
CA PHE A 847 -13.20 21.42 32.83
C PHE A 847 -13.39 20.19 33.72
N TYR A 848 -12.37 19.87 34.52
CA TYR A 848 -12.28 18.59 35.22
C TYR A 848 -11.97 18.77 36.71
N ALA A 849 -12.69 18.04 37.57
CA ALA A 849 -12.36 17.91 38.99
C ALA A 849 -11.76 16.54 39.28
N ALA A 850 -10.89 16.45 40.29
CA ALA A 850 -10.20 15.21 40.62
C ALA A 850 -11.18 14.08 41.02
N PRO A 851 -10.95 12.82 40.61
CA PRO A 851 -11.87 11.70 40.89
C PRO A 851 -12.12 11.49 42.39
N GLU A 852 -11.13 11.74 43.24
CA GLU A 852 -11.21 11.66 44.69
C GLU A 852 -11.99 12.81 45.34
N SER A 853 -12.42 13.80 44.57
CA SER A 853 -13.23 14.92 45.07
C SER A 853 -14.56 14.40 45.60
N SER A 854 -14.94 14.78 46.81
CA SER A 854 -16.30 14.61 47.34
C SER A 854 -17.21 15.79 47.00
N ARG A 855 -16.63 16.87 46.47
CA ARG A 855 -17.32 18.11 46.15
C ARG A 855 -16.65 18.81 44.98
N VAL A 856 -17.47 19.32 44.07
CA VAL A 856 -17.05 20.21 42.99
C VAL A 856 -17.54 21.62 43.33
N ALA A 857 -16.66 22.62 43.29
CA ALA A 857 -17.02 24.01 43.57
C ALA A 857 -16.28 24.95 42.62
N PHE A 858 -17.01 25.94 42.11
CA PHE A 858 -16.48 26.97 41.23
C PHE A 858 -17.40 28.19 41.27
N ASP A 859 -16.87 29.36 40.97
CA ASP A 859 -17.67 30.58 40.89
C ASP A 859 -17.93 30.94 39.43
N VAL A 860 -19.17 31.36 39.15
CA VAL A 860 -19.55 31.90 37.85
C VAL A 860 -20.10 33.30 38.01
N ARG A 861 -19.93 34.13 36.99
CA ARG A 861 -20.67 35.37 36.84
C ARG A 861 -21.00 35.62 35.39
N ARG A 862 -22.01 36.44 35.17
CA ARG A 862 -22.35 36.96 33.84
C ARG A 862 -21.17 37.76 33.28
N MET A 863 -20.99 37.71 31.96
CA MET A 863 -20.01 38.56 31.28
C MET A 863 -20.30 40.05 31.57
N PRO A 864 -19.35 40.82 32.14
CA PRO A 864 -19.61 42.20 32.58
C PRO A 864 -20.06 43.16 31.45
N THR A 865 -19.70 42.87 30.20
CA THR A 865 -20.07 43.66 29.02
C THR A 865 -21.50 43.40 28.51
N MET A 866 -22.20 42.40 29.05
CA MET A 866 -23.58 42.11 28.66
C MET A 866 -24.61 42.94 29.43
N ALA A 867 -25.65 43.38 28.74
CA ALA A 867 -26.82 44.02 29.37
C ALA A 867 -27.91 43.01 29.74
N SER A 868 -28.08 41.94 28.96
CA SER A 868 -29.09 40.91 29.19
C SER A 868 -28.63 39.85 30.21
N PRO A 869 -29.55 39.21 30.95
CA PRO A 869 -29.23 38.05 31.79
C PRO A 869 -28.73 36.86 30.97
N GLN A 870 -27.78 36.10 31.52
CA GLN A 870 -27.34 34.81 30.96
C GLN A 870 -27.90 33.66 31.80
N SER A 871 -28.16 32.53 31.17
CA SER A 871 -28.42 31.26 31.84
C SER A 871 -27.23 30.33 31.61
N VAL A 872 -26.75 29.69 32.67
CA VAL A 872 -25.73 28.65 32.58
C VAL A 872 -26.34 27.32 33.03
N THR A 873 -26.31 26.32 32.16
CA THR A 873 -26.67 24.94 32.49
C THR A 873 -25.40 24.19 32.88
N ILE A 874 -25.39 23.62 34.08
CA ILE A 874 -24.26 22.87 34.62
C ILE A 874 -24.53 21.39 34.39
N ARG A 875 -23.59 20.71 33.72
CA ARG A 875 -23.61 19.26 33.59
C ARG A 875 -22.40 18.66 34.30
N ILE A 876 -22.64 17.67 35.15
CA ILE A 876 -21.58 16.84 35.73
C ILE A 876 -21.69 15.45 35.09
N ASP A 877 -20.63 15.03 34.40
CA ASP A 877 -20.56 13.80 33.62
C ASP A 877 -21.74 13.62 32.67
N GLY A 878 -22.14 14.72 32.02
CA GLY A 878 -23.23 14.75 31.05
C GLY A 878 -24.63 14.81 31.66
N ASN A 879 -24.80 14.69 32.97
CA ASN A 879 -26.10 14.88 33.61
C ASN A 879 -26.31 16.35 33.97
N ILE A 880 -27.44 16.93 33.61
CA ILE A 880 -27.80 18.29 34.05
C ILE A 880 -28.04 18.24 35.56
N VAL A 881 -27.20 18.95 36.32
CA VAL A 881 -27.28 19.00 37.79
C VAL A 881 -27.87 20.31 38.30
N ASP A 882 -27.75 21.39 37.52
CA ASP A 882 -28.33 22.70 37.84
C ASP A 882 -28.47 23.54 36.56
N GLN A 883 -29.35 24.53 36.62
CA GLN A 883 -29.48 25.58 35.62
C GLN A 883 -29.66 26.91 36.33
N ARG A 884 -28.66 27.80 36.18
CA ARG A 884 -28.57 29.05 36.92
C ARG A 884 -28.81 30.25 36.02
N ARG A 885 -29.71 31.14 36.42
CA ARG A 885 -29.90 32.44 35.75
C ARG A 885 -29.07 33.51 36.45
N LEU A 886 -28.16 34.13 35.71
CA LEU A 886 -27.25 35.18 36.13
C LEU A 886 -27.79 36.54 35.64
N VAL A 887 -28.36 37.31 36.57
CA VAL A 887 -29.03 38.60 36.26
C VAL A 887 -28.11 39.81 36.36
N ASP A 888 -27.01 39.68 37.10
CA ASP A 888 -25.97 40.69 37.30
C ASP A 888 -24.56 40.06 37.13
N ASP A 889 -23.52 40.86 37.29
CA ASP A 889 -22.11 40.44 37.20
C ASP A 889 -21.50 40.07 38.57
N ALA A 890 -22.33 39.80 39.58
CA ALA A 890 -21.86 39.32 40.87
C ALA A 890 -21.41 37.85 40.77
N TRP A 891 -20.30 37.52 41.43
CA TRP A 891 -19.82 36.15 41.54
C TRP A 891 -20.80 35.29 42.35
N GLN A 892 -21.22 34.17 41.77
CA GLN A 892 -22.03 33.17 42.42
C GLN A 892 -21.23 31.88 42.58
N THR A 893 -21.03 31.45 43.83
CA THR A 893 -20.43 30.15 44.13
C THR A 893 -21.43 29.03 43.90
N LEU A 894 -21.07 28.13 43.00
CA LEU A 894 -21.79 26.91 42.72
C LEU A 894 -21.04 25.74 43.34
N SER A 895 -21.73 24.90 44.11
CA SER A 895 -21.11 23.75 44.77
C SER A 895 -22.02 22.53 44.74
N TYR A 896 -21.47 21.42 44.27
CA TYR A 896 -22.19 20.17 44.04
C TYR A 896 -21.49 19.02 44.75
N GLN A 897 -22.26 18.21 45.48
CA GLN A 897 -21.75 16.98 46.08
C GLN A 897 -21.58 15.92 44.99
N VAL A 898 -20.46 15.22 45.02
CA VAL A 898 -20.17 14.13 44.09
C VAL A 898 -19.64 12.94 44.89
N THR A 899 -19.98 11.73 44.44
CA THR A 899 -19.46 10.50 45.07
C THR A 899 -18.02 10.29 44.65
N ALA A 900 -17.09 10.43 45.59
CA ALA A 900 -15.66 10.24 45.35
C ALA A 900 -15.37 8.88 44.68
N ARG A 901 -14.48 8.90 43.70
CA ARG A 901 -14.04 7.77 42.89
C ARG A 901 -12.60 7.39 43.27
N SER A 902 -12.18 6.17 42.92
CA SER A 902 -10.76 5.78 43.01
C SER A 902 -9.89 6.78 42.24
N ALA A 903 -8.66 7.02 42.71
CA ALA A 903 -7.69 7.89 42.04
C ALA A 903 -7.27 7.39 40.63
N GLU A 904 -7.65 6.16 40.28
CA GLU A 904 -7.48 5.51 38.97
C GLU A 904 -8.70 5.70 38.04
N ASN A 905 -9.79 6.26 38.55
CA ASN A 905 -11.02 6.51 37.79
C ASN A 905 -11.02 7.89 37.12
N THR A 906 -12.05 8.14 36.32
CA THR A 906 -12.20 9.39 35.58
C THR A 906 -12.38 10.60 36.47
N PRO A 907 -11.70 11.72 36.16
CA PRO A 907 -12.06 13.00 36.74
C PRO A 907 -13.52 13.33 36.40
N PHE A 908 -14.21 14.07 37.28
CA PHE A 908 -15.55 14.55 37.01
C PHE A 908 -15.47 15.59 35.89
N ARG A 909 -16.23 15.41 34.81
CA ARG A 909 -16.36 16.41 33.75
C ARG A 909 -17.42 17.43 34.16
N ILE A 910 -17.03 18.69 34.28
CA ILE A 910 -17.94 19.81 34.49
C ILE A 910 -18.09 20.53 33.15
N GLU A 911 -19.31 20.62 32.67
CA GLU A 911 -19.66 21.36 31.47
C GLU A 911 -20.60 22.52 31.81
N LEU A 912 -20.28 23.70 31.28
CA LEU A 912 -21.08 24.92 31.38
C LEU A 912 -21.62 25.24 30.00
N LEU A 913 -22.94 25.23 29.84
CA LEU A 913 -23.63 25.63 28.61
C LEU A 913 -24.31 26.98 28.86
N THR A 914 -23.86 28.02 28.17
CA THR A 914 -24.32 29.39 28.39
C THR A 914 -25.31 29.82 27.30
N SER A 915 -26.40 30.49 27.69
CA SER A 915 -27.39 31.04 26.77
C SER A 915 -28.04 32.34 27.31
N PRO A 916 -28.14 33.42 26.50
CA PRO A 916 -27.51 33.59 25.21
C PRO A 916 -25.99 33.82 25.35
N ALA A 917 -25.25 33.53 24.29
CA ALA A 917 -23.86 33.90 24.18
C ALA A 917 -23.68 35.40 23.86
N TYR A 918 -22.54 35.94 24.23
CA TYR A 918 -22.10 37.30 23.90
C TYR A 918 -21.14 37.24 22.72
N HIS A 919 -21.44 37.96 21.64
CA HIS A 919 -20.48 38.15 20.56
C HIS A 919 -19.78 39.50 20.74
N ASP A 920 -18.44 39.48 20.73
CA ASP A 920 -17.68 40.73 20.75
C ASP A 920 -17.57 41.36 19.35
N ALA A 921 -16.82 42.47 19.26
CA ALA A 921 -16.67 43.23 18.02
C ALA A 921 -15.92 42.46 16.91
N ASP A 922 -15.15 41.43 17.28
CA ASP A 922 -14.38 40.59 16.37
C ASP A 922 -15.17 39.32 15.96
N GLY A 923 -16.38 39.14 16.51
CA GLY A 923 -17.27 38.02 16.23
C GLY A 923 -16.99 36.77 17.07
N GLU A 924 -16.09 36.84 18.07
CA GLU A 924 -15.83 35.74 18.99
C GLU A 924 -17.00 35.57 19.96
N SER A 925 -17.37 34.32 20.25
CA SER A 925 -18.53 34.00 21.08
C SER A 925 -18.12 33.65 22.50
N TRP A 926 -18.63 34.40 23.47
CA TRP A 926 -18.31 34.29 24.88
C TRP A 926 -19.53 33.88 25.71
N GLY A 927 -19.32 32.95 26.63
CA GLY A 927 -20.29 32.54 27.64
C GLY A 927 -20.17 33.38 28.93
N VAL A 928 -19.83 32.71 30.03
CA VAL A 928 -19.70 33.30 31.37
C VAL A 928 -18.24 33.55 31.74
N MET A 929 -18.00 34.25 32.84
CA MET A 929 -16.70 34.21 33.50
C MET A 929 -16.69 33.16 34.60
N LEU A 930 -15.56 32.46 34.72
CA LEU A 930 -15.36 31.33 35.63
C LEU A 930 -14.16 31.61 36.52
N ARG A 931 -14.29 31.38 37.82
CA ARG A 931 -13.20 31.42 38.80
C ARG A 931 -13.12 30.08 39.51
N SER A 932 -11.98 29.39 39.37
CA SER A 932 -11.77 28.06 39.94
C SER A 932 -10.30 27.63 39.86
N ASP A 933 -9.89 26.76 40.79
CA ASP A 933 -8.64 25.99 40.70
C ASP A 933 -8.83 24.82 39.72
N ILE A 934 -8.90 25.13 38.42
CA ILE A 934 -9.16 24.16 37.34
C ILE A 934 -7.95 23.26 37.04
#